data_AF-A0A178MCX5-F1
#
_entry.id   AF-A0A178MCX5-F1
#
_cell.length_a   1.000
_cell.length_b   1.000
_cell.length_c   1.000
_cell.angle_alpha   90.00
_cell.angle_beta   90.00
_cell.angle_gamma   90.00
#
_symmetry.space_group_name_H-M   'P 1'
#
loop_
_entity.id
_entity.type
_entity.pdbx_description
1 polymer ?
#
loop_
_entity_poly.entity_id
_entity_poly.type
_entity_poly.pdbx_seq_one_letter_code
_entity_poly.pdbx_strand_id
1 'polypeptide(L)'
;MTNIALIAITRAGLALAGRLAPALPAIVWVPARFAAELPAAMPYATVAEAVQTAWTSARSIVFIGSAGIAVRSLAPLLRAKTVDPAVVCLDEQGQFAVPLVGGHRAGANELARRLAALTGGHAVLTTSSDTQGLPALDLIGRDRGWRLAADSATTHVMACLVNGEPIGVWVDPALPTARDVLAAELAAVPAVEWVSEPSALASDYFAAAIVVSHRRLADLWESLRPKALRYLPPVLAVGIGCRRETPVGELAEALATTLAEADLLPECVATIATAELKATEPGIIALAAQLGVPLTIISTEQLRALDPEGFSPSAASRFELPGVAEPCAVVAAHGPLLAPKRSFARCTVAVALRAPVANPCDAAPAAGQLALVSIGPGDLSQLTVAARQALAHAEVVTGYGRYIDLIRPLLRPDQEVIVTPAMGDEMGRARAAIELARAGRRVALVSSGDIGIYAMAAPVFEILHAEGWTGRDPVVEVIPGVSAFQALAARLGAPVNHDLCLISLSDLLTPWPLIERRLRAAAQADFVIALYNPRSQGRNWQLAAALAIVREHRPPQTPVAFGRQVTRADEQVTLTTLAEADPEQADMLTVVLIGNSQSFALAGHMVTPRGYTTRAAAPTPTAAATPAPDYPIVLTKPSHMPAVVIGGGAVGERKVRSLLAAGFPVRLISPTATPQLAEWAAAGRLIWEQRSYQAGDLTGARLVFAATDDRAVNARIAAAASAAGALCNVADDPSAGDFHVPAVHRSGGITIAVSSHGAAPARAAAIRDAIAEWLAEA
;
A
#
# COMPACT_ATOMS: atom_id res chain seq x y z
N MET A 1 -21.75 16.01 -2.84
CA MET A 1 -22.86 15.66 -3.76
C MET A 1 -22.82 14.15 -3.94
N THR A 2 -23.88 13.44 -3.55
CA THR A 2 -23.96 11.98 -3.68
C THR A 2 -24.19 11.61 -5.14
N ASN A 3 -23.39 10.70 -5.68
CA ASN A 3 -23.25 10.50 -7.13
C ASN A 3 -24.08 9.31 -7.65
N ILE A 4 -24.51 8.41 -6.75
CA ILE A 4 -25.13 7.12 -7.10
C ILE A 4 -26.39 6.87 -6.27
N ALA A 5 -27.48 6.40 -6.88
CA ALA A 5 -28.67 5.92 -6.18
C ALA A 5 -28.74 4.38 -6.24
N LEU A 6 -28.73 3.70 -5.09
CA LEU A 6 -28.91 2.24 -4.97
C LEU A 6 -30.38 1.93 -4.65
N ILE A 7 -31.15 1.46 -5.62
CA ILE A 7 -32.58 1.16 -5.45
C ILE A 7 -32.75 -0.34 -5.21
N ALA A 8 -33.03 -0.74 -3.97
CA ALA A 8 -33.31 -2.13 -3.62
C ALA A 8 -34.81 -2.41 -3.59
N ILE A 9 -35.25 -3.59 -4.06
CA ILE A 9 -36.68 -3.98 -4.07
C ILE A 9 -37.00 -5.05 -3.00
N THR A 10 -36.04 -5.94 -2.72
CA THR A 10 -36.20 -7.08 -1.82
C THR A 10 -35.36 -6.90 -0.56
N ARG A 11 -35.62 -7.72 0.47
CA ARG A 11 -34.80 -7.75 1.68
C ARG A 11 -33.35 -8.18 1.40
N ALA A 12 -33.15 -9.15 0.50
CA ALA A 12 -31.81 -9.55 0.06
C ALA A 12 -31.10 -8.42 -0.69
N GLY A 13 -31.82 -7.74 -1.59
CA GLY A 13 -31.31 -6.55 -2.28
C GLY A 13 -30.96 -5.42 -1.31
N LEU A 14 -31.73 -5.23 -0.24
CA LEU A 14 -31.41 -4.27 0.83
C LEU A 14 -30.10 -4.63 1.54
N ALA A 15 -29.92 -5.89 1.93
CA ALA A 15 -28.68 -6.34 2.55
C ALA A 15 -27.46 -6.11 1.62
N LEU A 16 -27.62 -6.38 0.33
CA LEU A 16 -26.58 -6.09 -0.67
C LEU A 16 -26.33 -4.57 -0.80
N ALA A 17 -27.38 -3.74 -0.90
CA ALA A 17 -27.26 -2.29 -0.95
C ALA A 17 -26.52 -1.73 0.26
N GLY A 18 -26.82 -2.24 1.46
CA GLY A 18 -26.16 -1.88 2.70
C GLY A 18 -24.67 -2.23 2.72
N ARG A 19 -24.26 -3.33 2.08
CA ARG A 19 -22.84 -3.68 1.90
C ARG A 19 -22.13 -2.79 0.88
N LEU A 20 -22.84 -2.36 -0.17
CA LEU A 20 -22.27 -1.55 -1.26
C LEU A 20 -22.17 -0.05 -0.90
N ALA A 21 -23.09 0.46 -0.09
CA ALA A 21 -23.18 1.88 0.25
C ALA A 21 -21.91 2.47 0.89
N PRO A 22 -21.14 1.75 1.74
CA PRO A 22 -19.86 2.28 2.26
C PRO A 22 -18.75 2.38 1.21
N ALA A 23 -18.78 1.55 0.17
CA ALA A 23 -17.75 1.49 -0.89
C ALA A 23 -18.05 2.41 -2.09
N LEU A 24 -19.23 3.03 -2.10
CA LEU A 24 -19.73 3.90 -3.16
C LEU A 24 -20.24 5.21 -2.56
N PRO A 25 -20.09 6.37 -3.21
CA PRO A 25 -20.73 7.61 -2.77
C PRO A 25 -22.24 7.59 -3.07
N ALA A 26 -22.97 6.70 -2.42
CA ALA A 26 -24.33 6.30 -2.79
C ALA A 26 -25.39 6.58 -1.71
N ILE A 27 -26.62 6.85 -2.16
CA ILE A 27 -27.82 6.88 -1.31
C ILE A 27 -28.62 5.60 -1.57
N VAL A 28 -28.99 4.89 -0.51
CA VAL A 28 -29.81 3.67 -0.60
C VAL A 28 -31.29 4.03 -0.54
N TRP A 29 -32.07 3.44 -1.44
CA TRP A 29 -33.52 3.59 -1.54
C TRP A 29 -34.20 2.24 -1.31
N VAL A 30 -35.22 2.20 -0.46
CA VAL A 30 -35.91 0.97 -0.03
C VAL A 30 -37.43 1.10 0.00
N PRO A 31 -38.20 0.02 -0.18
CA PRO A 31 -39.64 0.05 0.04
C PRO A 31 -39.95 0.52 1.46
N ALA A 32 -40.95 1.38 1.64
CA ALA A 32 -41.32 1.94 2.95
C ALA A 32 -41.49 0.88 4.06
N ARG A 33 -41.99 -0.32 3.70
CA ARG A 33 -42.13 -1.47 4.61
C ARG A 33 -40.80 -2.03 5.17
N PHE A 34 -39.66 -1.71 4.56
CA PHE A 34 -38.32 -2.15 4.98
C PHE A 34 -37.48 -1.00 5.54
N ALA A 35 -38.04 0.22 5.66
CA ALA A 35 -37.31 1.41 6.12
C ALA A 35 -36.69 1.24 7.53
N ALA A 36 -37.35 0.48 8.41
CA ALA A 36 -36.86 0.22 9.75
C ALA A 36 -35.57 -0.63 9.79
N GLU A 37 -35.28 -1.40 8.74
CA GLU A 37 -34.13 -2.30 8.68
C GLU A 37 -32.82 -1.59 8.29
N LEU A 38 -32.91 -0.41 7.67
CA LEU A 38 -31.76 0.42 7.34
C LEU A 38 -32.13 1.90 7.53
N PRO A 39 -31.96 2.46 8.75
CA PRO A 39 -32.42 3.81 9.09
C PRO A 39 -31.84 4.94 8.22
N ALA A 40 -30.69 4.73 7.59
CA ALA A 40 -30.05 5.69 6.69
C ALA A 40 -30.57 5.63 5.24
N ALA A 41 -31.48 4.70 4.92
CA ALA A 41 -32.05 4.56 3.59
C ALA A 41 -33.28 5.45 3.38
N MET A 42 -33.48 5.93 2.15
CA MET A 42 -34.65 6.68 1.75
C MET A 42 -35.82 5.73 1.44
N PRO A 43 -36.96 5.84 2.14
CA PRO A 43 -38.13 5.03 1.84
C PRO A 43 -38.84 5.52 0.57
N TYR A 44 -39.39 4.60 -0.21
CA TYR A 44 -40.27 4.90 -1.34
C TYR A 44 -41.57 4.09 -1.28
N ALA A 45 -42.65 4.60 -1.89
CA ALA A 45 -43.93 3.90 -1.97
C ALA A 45 -43.97 2.95 -3.19
N THR A 46 -43.49 3.41 -4.35
CA THR A 46 -43.41 2.59 -5.56
C THR A 46 -42.02 2.63 -6.20
N VAL A 47 -41.65 1.56 -6.92
CA VAL A 47 -40.35 1.49 -7.63
C VAL A 47 -40.28 2.56 -8.72
N ALA A 48 -41.38 2.84 -9.41
CA ALA A 48 -41.46 3.87 -10.44
C ALA A 48 -41.14 5.26 -9.89
N GLU A 49 -41.71 5.60 -8.73
CA GLU A 49 -41.43 6.85 -8.01
C GLU A 49 -39.94 6.95 -7.64
N ALA A 50 -39.37 5.90 -7.03
CA ALA A 50 -37.95 5.89 -6.64
C ALA A 50 -37.03 6.10 -7.85
N VAL A 51 -37.30 5.40 -8.96
CA VAL A 51 -36.55 5.54 -10.20
C VAL A 51 -36.71 6.94 -10.78
N GLN A 52 -37.92 7.51 -10.81
CA GLN A 52 -38.19 8.85 -11.33
C GLN A 52 -37.48 9.94 -10.52
N THR A 53 -37.50 9.85 -9.20
CA THR A 53 -36.77 10.80 -8.35
C THR A 53 -35.26 10.67 -8.60
N ALA A 54 -34.72 9.45 -8.53
CA ALA A 54 -33.30 9.19 -8.77
C ALA A 54 -32.85 9.62 -10.18
N TRP A 55 -33.70 9.50 -11.19
CA TRP A 55 -33.43 9.95 -12.56
C TRP A 55 -33.10 11.43 -12.67
N THR A 56 -33.70 12.25 -11.80
CA THR A 56 -33.49 13.70 -11.78
C THR A 56 -32.38 14.13 -10.82
N SER A 57 -32.15 13.35 -9.76
CA SER A 57 -31.28 13.76 -8.66
C SER A 57 -29.93 13.05 -8.62
N ALA A 58 -29.74 11.94 -9.35
CA ALA A 58 -28.53 11.14 -9.33
C ALA A 58 -27.86 11.07 -10.71
N ARG A 59 -26.52 11.07 -10.74
CA ARG A 59 -25.74 10.88 -11.97
C ARG A 59 -25.78 9.43 -12.45
N SER A 60 -25.91 8.48 -11.51
CA SER A 60 -25.98 7.06 -11.81
C SER A 60 -26.98 6.34 -10.91
N ILE A 61 -27.65 5.34 -11.45
CA ILE A 61 -28.64 4.52 -10.75
C ILE A 61 -28.19 3.07 -10.80
N VAL A 62 -28.17 2.42 -9.64
CA VAL A 62 -27.95 0.98 -9.51
C VAL A 62 -29.24 0.38 -9.01
N PHE A 63 -29.88 -0.39 -9.88
CA PHE A 63 -31.15 -1.04 -9.59
C PHE A 63 -30.89 -2.47 -9.11
N ILE A 64 -31.17 -2.77 -7.84
CA ILE A 64 -30.93 -4.07 -7.24
C ILE A 64 -32.21 -4.90 -7.26
N GLY A 65 -32.31 -5.79 -8.24
CA GLY A 65 -33.48 -6.62 -8.51
C GLY A 65 -33.53 -7.15 -9.94
N SER A 66 -34.74 -7.51 -10.39
CA SER A 66 -34.96 -8.04 -11.74
C SER A 66 -34.81 -6.96 -12.83
N ALA A 67 -34.02 -7.26 -13.86
CA ALA A 67 -33.84 -6.41 -15.04
C ALA A 67 -35.17 -6.06 -15.72
N GLY A 68 -36.14 -6.98 -15.71
CA GLY A 68 -37.46 -6.72 -16.29
C GLY A 68 -38.23 -5.61 -15.57
N ILE A 69 -38.06 -5.47 -14.24
CA ILE A 69 -38.68 -4.37 -13.48
C ILE A 69 -37.92 -3.07 -13.74
N ALA A 70 -36.58 -3.13 -13.76
CA ALA A 70 -35.74 -1.99 -14.09
C ALA A 70 -36.14 -1.39 -15.44
N VAL A 71 -36.11 -2.19 -16.52
CA VAL A 71 -36.42 -1.76 -17.89
C VAL A 71 -37.81 -1.13 -17.99
N ARG A 72 -38.84 -1.76 -17.42
CA ARG A 72 -40.21 -1.20 -17.43
C ARG A 72 -40.33 0.13 -16.68
N SER A 73 -39.57 0.31 -15.60
CA SER A 73 -39.58 1.55 -14.81
C SER A 73 -38.78 2.67 -15.48
N LEU A 74 -37.74 2.31 -16.23
CA LEU A 74 -36.85 3.25 -16.93
C LEU A 74 -37.43 3.70 -18.27
N ALA A 75 -38.15 2.83 -18.99
CA ALA A 75 -38.61 3.07 -20.36
C ALA A 75 -39.38 4.40 -20.54
N PRO A 76 -40.28 4.84 -19.63
CA PRO A 76 -40.98 6.12 -19.76
C PRO A 76 -40.09 7.36 -19.59
N LEU A 77 -38.87 7.20 -19.06
CA LEU A 77 -37.96 8.30 -18.68
C LEU A 77 -36.84 8.55 -19.70
N LEU A 78 -36.61 7.61 -20.62
CA LEU A 78 -35.58 7.70 -21.65
C LEU A 78 -35.83 8.89 -22.57
N ARG A 79 -34.82 9.73 -22.78
CA ARG A 79 -34.91 10.89 -23.68
C ARG A 79 -33.86 10.84 -24.76
N ALA A 80 -32.59 10.87 -24.37
CA ALA A 80 -31.48 10.84 -25.29
C ALA A 80 -30.19 10.36 -24.59
N LYS A 81 -29.36 9.63 -25.34
CA LYS A 81 -28.06 9.09 -24.90
C LYS A 81 -27.10 10.15 -24.33
N THR A 82 -27.30 11.42 -24.67
CA THR A 82 -26.45 12.54 -24.24
C THR A 82 -26.81 13.10 -22.87
N VAL A 83 -28.05 12.89 -22.40
CA VAL A 83 -28.58 13.48 -21.16
C VAL A 83 -29.04 12.42 -20.14
N ASP A 84 -29.36 11.21 -20.61
CA ASP A 84 -29.84 10.15 -19.74
C ASP A 84 -28.71 9.67 -18.78
N PRO A 85 -29.02 9.40 -17.49
CA PRO A 85 -28.05 8.95 -16.51
C PRO A 85 -27.56 7.52 -16.80
N ALA A 86 -26.43 7.16 -16.18
CA ALA A 86 -25.95 5.77 -16.22
C ALA A 86 -26.83 4.88 -15.35
N VAL A 87 -27.31 3.76 -15.90
CA VAL A 87 -28.12 2.80 -15.15
C VAL A 87 -27.55 1.41 -15.27
N VAL A 88 -27.34 0.76 -14.13
CA VAL A 88 -26.89 -0.63 -14.02
C VAL A 88 -27.92 -1.42 -13.22
N CYS A 89 -28.33 -2.58 -13.74
CA CYS A 89 -29.12 -3.56 -13.00
C CYS A 89 -28.17 -4.56 -12.34
N LEU A 90 -28.35 -4.80 -11.05
CA LEU A 90 -27.60 -5.77 -10.27
C LEU A 90 -28.61 -6.76 -9.69
N ASP A 91 -28.38 -8.07 -9.81
CA ASP A 91 -29.23 -9.04 -9.12
C ASP A 91 -28.98 -8.99 -7.60
N GLU A 92 -29.91 -9.51 -6.82
CA GLU A 92 -29.85 -9.41 -5.35
C GLU A 92 -28.73 -10.24 -4.69
N GLN A 93 -28.10 -11.17 -5.42
CA GLN A 93 -26.92 -11.91 -4.97
C GLN A 93 -25.61 -11.22 -5.40
N GLY A 94 -25.69 -10.22 -6.28
CA GLY A 94 -24.54 -9.49 -6.81
C GLY A 94 -23.74 -10.29 -7.85
N GLN A 95 -24.34 -11.28 -8.51
CA GLN A 95 -23.66 -12.13 -9.48
C GLN A 95 -23.44 -11.46 -10.84
N PHE A 96 -24.36 -10.61 -11.28
CA PHE A 96 -24.40 -10.00 -12.60
C PHE A 96 -24.74 -8.51 -12.50
N ALA A 97 -23.78 -7.67 -12.89
CA ALA A 97 -23.95 -6.24 -13.07
C ALA A 97 -24.17 -5.96 -14.56
N VAL A 98 -25.40 -5.60 -14.95
CA VAL A 98 -25.84 -5.42 -16.34
C VAL A 98 -26.08 -3.93 -16.60
N PRO A 99 -25.24 -3.25 -17.39
CA PRO A 99 -25.55 -1.89 -17.87
C PRO A 99 -26.84 -1.91 -18.69
N LEU A 100 -27.78 -1.02 -18.36
CA LEU A 100 -29.04 -0.87 -19.08
C LEU A 100 -29.09 0.40 -19.92
N VAL A 101 -28.58 1.52 -19.39
CA VAL A 101 -28.63 2.84 -20.03
C VAL A 101 -27.30 3.55 -19.82
N GLY A 102 -26.79 4.23 -20.84
CA GLY A 102 -25.64 5.12 -20.70
C GLY A 102 -24.27 4.41 -20.61
N GLY A 103 -24.04 3.38 -21.43
CA GLY A 103 -22.82 2.54 -21.45
C GLY A 103 -21.48 3.29 -21.32
N HIS A 104 -21.07 4.04 -22.34
CA HIS A 104 -19.80 4.80 -22.34
C HIS A 104 -19.95 6.19 -21.69
N ARG A 105 -20.56 7.16 -22.37
CA ARG A 105 -20.63 8.58 -21.96
C ARG A 105 -21.06 8.80 -20.51
N ALA A 106 -22.13 8.14 -20.08
CA ALA A 106 -22.69 8.30 -18.75
C ALA A 106 -21.97 7.42 -17.69
N GLY A 107 -21.23 6.39 -18.13
CA GLY A 107 -20.36 5.57 -17.30
C GLY A 107 -20.98 4.26 -16.79
N ALA A 108 -22.05 3.75 -17.40
CA ALA A 108 -22.71 2.53 -16.92
C ALA A 108 -21.83 1.27 -17.06
N ASN A 109 -21.00 1.17 -18.10
CA ASN A 109 -20.09 0.03 -18.29
C ASN A 109 -19.00 0.01 -17.21
N GLU A 110 -18.42 1.18 -16.91
CA GLU A 110 -17.45 1.33 -15.84
C GLU A 110 -18.06 1.02 -14.47
N LEU A 111 -19.26 1.56 -14.21
CA LEU A 111 -19.99 1.30 -12.97
C LEU A 111 -20.31 -0.19 -12.81
N ALA A 112 -20.70 -0.89 -13.89
CA ALA A 112 -20.96 -2.33 -13.84
C ALA A 112 -19.68 -3.13 -13.54
N ARG A 113 -18.54 -2.80 -14.15
CA ARG A 113 -17.24 -3.41 -13.82
C ARG A 113 -16.88 -3.20 -12.34
N ARG A 114 -17.09 -1.98 -11.83
CA ARG A 114 -16.84 -1.67 -10.42
C ARG A 114 -17.76 -2.45 -9.47
N LEU A 115 -19.05 -2.55 -9.78
CA LEU A 115 -20.01 -3.32 -8.99
C LEU A 115 -19.67 -4.81 -8.98
N ALA A 116 -19.30 -5.36 -10.13
CA ALA A 116 -18.83 -6.75 -10.25
C ALA A 116 -17.59 -6.99 -9.37
N ALA A 117 -16.60 -6.10 -9.39
CA ALA A 117 -15.42 -6.20 -8.53
C ALA A 117 -15.76 -6.14 -7.03
N LEU A 118 -16.70 -5.27 -6.63
CA LEU A 118 -17.13 -5.13 -5.23
C LEU A 118 -17.94 -6.33 -4.72
N THR A 119 -18.61 -7.04 -5.62
CA THR A 119 -19.50 -8.16 -5.27
C THR A 119 -18.86 -9.53 -5.50
N GLY A 120 -17.76 -9.60 -6.24
CA GLY A 120 -17.22 -10.85 -6.77
C GLY A 120 -18.03 -11.41 -7.95
N GLY A 121 -18.94 -10.60 -8.52
CA GLY A 121 -19.77 -10.97 -9.67
C GLY A 121 -19.11 -10.65 -11.02
N HIS A 122 -19.93 -10.66 -12.07
CA HIS A 122 -19.54 -10.42 -13.45
C HIS A 122 -20.24 -9.18 -14.02
N ALA A 123 -19.51 -8.35 -14.76
CA ALA A 123 -20.10 -7.27 -15.54
C ALA A 123 -20.54 -7.83 -16.91
N VAL A 124 -21.83 -7.78 -17.21
CA VAL A 124 -22.39 -8.29 -18.47
C VAL A 124 -22.45 -7.15 -19.48
N LEU A 125 -21.32 -6.89 -20.13
CA LEU A 125 -21.19 -5.81 -21.11
C LEU A 125 -21.63 -6.30 -22.50
N THR A 126 -22.63 -5.67 -23.09
CA THR A 126 -23.21 -6.07 -24.38
C THR A 126 -23.01 -5.04 -25.49
N THR A 127 -22.32 -3.94 -25.22
CA THR A 127 -22.00 -2.91 -26.21
C THR A 127 -21.05 -3.48 -27.27
N SER A 128 -21.44 -3.39 -28.55
CA SER A 128 -20.71 -4.01 -29.67
C SER A 128 -19.23 -3.58 -29.74
N SER A 129 -18.94 -2.31 -29.45
CA SER A 129 -17.56 -1.82 -29.37
C SER A 129 -16.76 -2.46 -28.24
N ASP A 130 -17.34 -2.63 -27.03
CA ASP A 130 -16.65 -3.32 -25.92
C ASP A 130 -16.41 -4.80 -26.24
N THR A 131 -17.39 -5.48 -26.87
CA THR A 131 -17.24 -6.89 -27.24
C THR A 131 -16.18 -7.12 -28.32
N GLN A 132 -15.91 -6.11 -29.14
CA GLN A 132 -14.89 -6.14 -30.19
C GLN A 132 -13.55 -5.52 -29.73
N GLY A 133 -13.47 -4.98 -28.51
CA GLY A 133 -12.28 -4.28 -28.01
C GLY A 133 -11.99 -2.95 -28.72
N LEU A 134 -13.00 -2.33 -29.34
CA LEU A 134 -12.88 -1.06 -30.05
C LEU A 134 -12.96 0.14 -29.09
N PRO A 135 -12.25 1.24 -29.38
CA PRO A 135 -12.24 2.43 -28.53
C PRO A 135 -13.62 3.11 -28.49
N ALA A 136 -13.97 3.66 -27.34
CA ALA A 136 -15.16 4.49 -27.18
C ALA A 136 -14.83 5.94 -27.61
N LEU A 137 -15.12 6.28 -28.87
CA LEU A 137 -14.81 7.61 -29.44
C LEU A 137 -15.41 8.77 -28.62
N ASP A 138 -16.50 8.57 -27.90
CA ASP A 138 -17.09 9.60 -27.04
C ASP A 138 -16.32 9.88 -25.73
N LEU A 139 -15.30 9.09 -25.42
CA LEU A 139 -14.47 9.22 -24.21
C LEU A 139 -13.04 9.70 -24.49
N ILE A 140 -12.57 9.63 -25.74
CA ILE A 140 -11.18 9.99 -26.10
C ILE A 140 -10.90 11.45 -25.74
N GLY A 141 -9.80 11.68 -25.02
CA GLY A 141 -9.32 13.00 -24.61
C GLY A 141 -10.15 13.69 -23.52
N ARG A 142 -11.17 13.04 -22.96
CA ARG A 142 -12.04 13.63 -21.92
C ARG A 142 -11.26 14.02 -20.66
N ASP A 143 -10.27 13.22 -20.27
CA ASP A 143 -9.35 13.48 -19.17
C ASP A 143 -8.45 14.71 -19.41
N ARG A 144 -8.23 15.06 -20.67
CA ARG A 144 -7.51 16.25 -21.15
C ARG A 144 -8.43 17.44 -21.46
N GLY A 145 -9.70 17.35 -21.08
CA GLY A 145 -10.69 18.40 -21.29
C GLY A 145 -11.21 18.53 -22.73
N TRP A 146 -10.97 17.53 -23.59
CA TRP A 146 -11.51 17.56 -24.95
C TRP A 146 -13.04 17.47 -24.92
N ARG A 147 -13.67 18.15 -25.87
CA ARG A 147 -15.11 18.14 -26.04
C ARG A 147 -15.45 17.65 -27.45
N LEU A 148 -16.58 16.99 -27.60
CA LEU A 148 -17.15 16.72 -28.93
C LEU A 148 -18.01 17.91 -29.36
N ALA A 149 -17.89 18.30 -30.63
CA ALA A 149 -18.79 19.26 -31.24
C ALA A 149 -20.23 18.70 -31.20
N ALA A 150 -21.19 19.51 -30.77
CA ALA A 150 -22.56 19.07 -30.52
C ALA A 150 -23.28 18.53 -31.78
N ASP A 151 -22.85 18.99 -32.95
CA ASP A 151 -23.33 18.63 -34.27
C ASP A 151 -22.55 17.46 -34.91
N SER A 152 -21.72 16.75 -34.14
CA SER A 152 -21.02 15.55 -34.59
C SER A 152 -21.98 14.36 -34.82
N ALA A 153 -21.79 13.63 -35.91
CA ALA A 153 -22.47 12.38 -36.21
C ALA A 153 -21.90 11.18 -35.42
N THR A 154 -21.74 11.31 -34.10
CA THR A 154 -21.06 10.31 -33.25
C THR A 154 -21.64 8.90 -33.40
N THR A 155 -22.96 8.75 -33.47
CA THR A 155 -23.61 7.45 -33.64
C THR A 155 -23.26 6.80 -34.98
N HIS A 156 -23.23 7.60 -36.04
CA HIS A 156 -22.87 7.14 -37.39
C HIS A 156 -21.41 6.68 -37.43
N VAL A 157 -20.48 7.52 -36.97
CA VAL A 157 -19.05 7.20 -36.94
C VAL A 157 -18.76 5.95 -36.10
N MET A 158 -19.42 5.80 -34.95
CA MET A 158 -19.33 4.57 -34.15
C MET A 158 -19.88 3.33 -34.86
N ALA A 159 -20.94 3.47 -35.66
CA ALA A 159 -21.49 2.36 -36.43
C ALA A 159 -20.52 1.94 -37.55
N CYS A 160 -19.96 2.90 -38.29
CA CYS A 160 -18.90 2.66 -39.28
C CYS A 160 -17.70 1.95 -38.65
N LEU A 161 -17.29 2.38 -37.44
CA LEU A 161 -16.18 1.78 -36.70
C LEU A 161 -16.44 0.31 -36.36
N VAL A 162 -17.63 0.00 -35.85
CA VAL A 162 -18.05 -1.37 -35.49
C VAL A 162 -18.21 -2.27 -36.73
N ASN A 163 -18.59 -1.70 -37.86
CA ASN A 163 -18.77 -2.42 -39.12
C ASN A 163 -17.48 -2.52 -39.95
N GLY A 164 -16.37 -1.92 -39.49
CA GLY A 164 -15.10 -1.91 -40.22
C GLY A 164 -15.14 -1.13 -41.54
N GLU A 165 -16.02 -0.13 -41.64
CA GLU A 165 -16.10 0.74 -42.82
C GLU A 165 -14.94 1.76 -42.82
N PRO A 166 -14.49 2.24 -43.99
CA PRO A 166 -13.37 3.19 -44.07
C PRO A 166 -13.65 4.51 -43.34
N ILE A 167 -12.79 4.84 -42.37
CA ILE A 167 -12.86 6.08 -41.58
C ILE A 167 -11.62 6.94 -41.88
N GLY A 168 -11.85 8.12 -42.41
CA GLY A 168 -10.80 9.12 -42.62
C GLY A 168 -10.52 9.89 -41.32
N VAL A 169 -9.25 10.06 -40.97
CA VAL A 169 -8.84 10.82 -39.79
C VAL A 169 -7.96 11.98 -40.20
N TRP A 170 -8.34 13.18 -39.78
CA TRP A 170 -7.52 14.37 -39.92
C TRP A 170 -7.37 15.07 -38.57
N VAL A 171 -6.12 15.36 -38.23
CA VAL A 171 -5.76 16.17 -37.07
C VAL A 171 -5.03 17.38 -37.58
N ASP A 172 -5.42 18.55 -37.09
CA ASP A 172 -4.79 19.80 -37.43
C ASP A 172 -3.26 19.72 -37.21
N PRO A 173 -2.43 20.05 -38.22
CA PRO A 173 -0.97 19.95 -38.10
C PRO A 173 -0.38 20.78 -36.95
N ALA A 174 -1.08 21.81 -36.50
CA ALA A 174 -0.69 22.61 -35.35
C ALA A 174 -0.89 21.88 -34.00
N LEU A 175 -1.49 20.70 -33.99
CA LEU A 175 -1.86 19.92 -32.80
C LEU A 175 -1.17 18.54 -32.78
N PRO A 176 0.16 18.45 -32.75
CA PRO A 176 0.89 17.18 -32.81
C PRO A 176 0.52 16.23 -31.65
N THR A 177 0.36 16.75 -30.43
CA THR A 177 -0.03 15.93 -29.28
C THR A 177 -1.44 15.36 -29.39
N ALA A 178 -2.35 16.07 -30.07
CA ALA A 178 -3.69 15.56 -30.34
C ALA A 178 -3.64 14.39 -31.34
N ARG A 179 -2.69 14.44 -32.29
CA ARG A 179 -2.44 13.36 -33.23
C ARG A 179 -1.96 12.12 -32.49
N ASP A 180 -1.02 12.27 -31.56
CA ASP A 180 -0.48 11.15 -30.77
C ASP A 180 -1.56 10.47 -29.92
N VAL A 181 -2.39 11.26 -29.23
CA VAL A 181 -3.50 10.75 -28.42
C VAL A 181 -4.47 9.94 -29.28
N LEU A 182 -4.88 10.50 -30.42
CA LEU A 182 -5.85 9.82 -31.28
C LEU A 182 -5.23 8.59 -31.98
N ALA A 183 -3.94 8.64 -32.35
CA ALA A 183 -3.22 7.53 -32.93
C ALA A 183 -3.09 6.35 -31.97
N ALA A 184 -2.81 6.60 -30.69
CA ALA A 184 -2.74 5.55 -29.68
C ALA A 184 -4.09 4.83 -29.50
N GLU A 185 -5.19 5.59 -29.42
CA GLU A 185 -6.54 5.05 -29.24
C GLU A 185 -7.05 4.30 -30.48
N LEU A 186 -6.70 4.76 -31.68
CA LEU A 186 -7.13 4.16 -32.94
C LEU A 186 -6.16 3.09 -33.49
N ALA A 187 -5.04 2.81 -32.80
CA ALA A 187 -4.01 1.89 -33.28
C ALA A 187 -4.54 0.47 -33.57
N ALA A 188 -5.55 0.02 -32.83
CA ALA A 188 -6.17 -1.29 -32.97
C ALA A 188 -7.29 -1.33 -34.03
N VAL A 189 -7.59 -0.22 -34.71
CA VAL A 189 -8.69 -0.08 -35.66
C VAL A 189 -8.16 -0.21 -37.09
N PRO A 190 -8.41 -1.33 -37.80
CA PRO A 190 -7.81 -1.58 -39.11
C PRO A 190 -8.40 -0.73 -40.24
N ALA A 191 -9.60 -0.17 -40.08
CA ALA A 191 -10.31 0.58 -41.11
C ALA A 191 -10.09 2.11 -41.02
N VAL A 192 -9.07 2.56 -40.29
CA VAL A 192 -8.75 3.98 -40.10
C VAL A 192 -7.60 4.40 -41.01
N GLU A 193 -7.81 5.46 -41.78
CA GLU A 193 -6.80 6.05 -42.67
C GLU A 193 -6.55 7.52 -42.33
N TRP A 194 -5.28 7.87 -42.19
CA TRP A 194 -4.86 9.22 -41.86
C TRP A 194 -4.65 10.04 -43.13
N VAL A 195 -5.36 11.16 -43.23
CA VAL A 195 -5.20 12.09 -44.35
C VAL A 195 -4.39 13.31 -43.93
N SER A 196 -3.59 13.86 -44.85
CA SER A 196 -2.79 15.06 -44.62
C SER A 196 -3.62 16.34 -44.75
N GLU A 197 -4.57 16.35 -45.69
CA GLU A 197 -5.43 17.49 -45.99
C GLU A 197 -6.87 17.21 -45.54
N PRO A 198 -7.56 18.16 -44.88
CA PRO A 198 -8.89 17.92 -44.35
C PRO A 198 -9.93 17.76 -45.47
N SER A 199 -9.70 18.33 -46.65
CA SER A 199 -10.58 18.20 -47.82
C SER A 199 -10.67 16.76 -48.35
N ALA A 200 -9.65 15.92 -48.12
CA ALA A 200 -9.66 14.51 -48.51
C ALA A 200 -10.76 13.71 -47.79
N LEU A 201 -11.19 14.16 -46.59
CA LEU A 201 -12.28 13.54 -45.83
C LEU A 201 -13.64 13.66 -46.53
N ALA A 202 -13.79 14.61 -47.46
CA ALA A 202 -15.03 14.79 -48.21
C ALA A 202 -15.25 13.72 -49.28
N SER A 203 -14.24 12.90 -49.59
CA SER A 203 -14.34 11.79 -50.54
C SER A 203 -15.45 10.79 -50.17
N ASP A 204 -16.12 10.26 -51.19
CA ASP A 204 -17.12 9.18 -51.04
C ASP A 204 -16.51 7.84 -50.61
N TYR A 205 -15.18 7.72 -50.68
CA TYR A 205 -14.45 6.57 -50.17
C TYR A 205 -14.61 6.40 -48.64
N PHE A 206 -14.62 7.52 -47.89
CA PHE A 206 -14.78 7.49 -46.44
C PHE A 206 -16.25 7.50 -46.05
N ALA A 207 -16.69 6.40 -45.43
CA ALA A 207 -18.03 6.26 -44.87
C ALA A 207 -18.24 7.17 -43.64
N ALA A 208 -17.16 7.45 -42.92
CA ALA A 208 -17.15 8.37 -41.78
C ALA A 208 -15.82 9.13 -41.67
N ALA A 209 -15.82 10.22 -40.92
CA ALA A 209 -14.61 11.01 -40.68
C ALA A 209 -14.43 11.39 -39.20
N ILE A 210 -13.18 11.51 -38.76
CA ILE A 210 -12.80 12.05 -37.45
C ILE A 210 -11.91 13.27 -37.69
N VAL A 211 -12.29 14.39 -37.07
CA VAL A 211 -11.61 15.69 -37.19
C VAL A 211 -11.18 16.15 -35.79
N VAL A 212 -9.92 16.53 -35.63
CA VAL A 212 -9.46 17.23 -34.42
C VAL A 212 -8.89 18.58 -34.83
N SER A 213 -9.54 19.67 -34.45
CA SER A 213 -9.04 21.01 -34.77
C SER A 213 -9.57 22.08 -33.83
N HIS A 214 -8.76 23.13 -33.70
CA HIS A 214 -9.13 24.39 -33.05
C HIS A 214 -9.71 25.40 -34.05
N ARG A 215 -9.68 25.07 -35.36
CA ARG A 215 -10.19 25.90 -36.44
C ARG A 215 -11.65 25.61 -36.76
N ARG A 216 -12.40 26.60 -37.25
CA ARG A 216 -13.83 26.41 -37.58
C ARG A 216 -14.02 25.54 -38.81
N LEU A 217 -13.19 25.78 -39.84
CA LEU A 217 -13.27 25.09 -41.13
C LEU A 217 -14.70 25.12 -41.69
N ALA A 218 -15.37 26.28 -41.63
CA ALA A 218 -16.83 26.39 -41.72
C ALA A 218 -17.44 25.64 -42.92
N ASP A 219 -16.97 25.91 -44.14
CA ASP A 219 -17.51 25.30 -45.36
C ASP A 219 -17.27 23.78 -45.40
N LEU A 220 -16.07 23.35 -44.99
CA LEU A 220 -15.72 21.94 -44.97
C LEU A 220 -16.51 21.19 -43.88
N TRP A 221 -16.62 21.76 -42.67
CA TRP A 221 -17.36 21.15 -41.57
C TRP A 221 -18.85 21.01 -41.89
N GLU A 222 -19.46 22.00 -42.55
CA GLU A 222 -20.85 21.94 -42.98
C GLU A 222 -21.11 20.74 -43.91
N SER A 223 -20.16 20.43 -44.81
CA SER A 223 -20.25 19.25 -45.67
C SER A 223 -19.94 17.93 -44.96
N LEU A 224 -19.05 17.93 -43.97
CA LEU A 224 -18.60 16.72 -43.27
C LEU A 224 -19.51 16.30 -42.11
N ARG A 225 -20.14 17.25 -41.40
CA ARG A 225 -20.88 17.00 -40.15
C ARG A 225 -21.93 15.88 -40.22
N PRO A 226 -22.61 15.57 -41.37
CA PRO A 226 -23.55 14.45 -41.42
C PRO A 226 -22.89 13.08 -41.23
N LYS A 227 -21.59 12.96 -41.54
CA LYS A 227 -20.81 11.72 -41.44
C LYS A 227 -19.56 11.82 -40.55
N ALA A 228 -19.35 12.96 -39.89
CA ALA A 228 -18.10 13.24 -39.19
C ALA A 228 -18.29 13.50 -37.69
N LEU A 229 -17.24 13.18 -36.94
CA LEU A 229 -17.11 13.50 -35.53
C LEU A 229 -15.95 14.49 -35.35
N ARG A 230 -16.18 15.58 -34.60
CA ARG A 230 -15.15 16.61 -34.33
C ARG A 230 -14.83 16.72 -32.85
N TYR A 231 -13.55 16.55 -32.52
CA TYR A 231 -13.01 16.87 -31.21
C TYR A 231 -12.50 18.32 -31.15
N LEU A 232 -12.79 18.95 -30.02
CA LEU A 232 -12.50 20.33 -29.68
C LEU A 232 -11.56 20.34 -28.46
N PRO A 233 -10.24 20.35 -28.67
CA PRO A 233 -9.28 20.37 -27.58
C PRO A 233 -9.12 21.81 -27.01
N PRO A 234 -8.93 21.99 -25.70
CA PRO A 234 -8.76 23.31 -25.09
C PRO A 234 -7.31 23.80 -25.27
N VAL A 235 -7.04 24.43 -26.42
CA VAL A 235 -5.68 24.79 -26.86
C VAL A 235 -5.47 26.28 -27.14
N LEU A 236 -6.48 27.13 -26.93
CA LEU A 236 -6.36 28.56 -27.19
C LEU A 236 -6.18 29.34 -25.89
N ALA A 237 -5.13 30.17 -25.82
CA ALA A 237 -4.93 31.14 -24.74
C ALA A 237 -5.30 32.54 -25.25
N VAL A 238 -6.22 33.21 -24.55
CA VAL A 238 -6.76 34.51 -24.96
C VAL A 238 -6.20 35.61 -24.07
N GLY A 239 -5.39 36.51 -24.62
CA GLY A 239 -4.89 37.67 -23.91
C GLY A 239 -5.81 38.88 -24.06
N ILE A 240 -6.22 39.48 -22.95
CA ILE A 240 -7.15 40.61 -22.93
C ILE A 240 -6.55 41.81 -22.19
N GLY A 241 -6.61 42.97 -22.84
CA GLY A 241 -6.41 44.26 -22.20
C GLY A 241 -7.66 45.13 -22.35
N CYS A 242 -8.12 45.81 -21.31
CA CYS A 242 -9.28 46.69 -21.38
C CYS A 242 -9.07 48.01 -20.63
N ARG A 243 -9.98 48.96 -20.85
CA ARG A 243 -10.16 50.13 -19.98
C ARG A 243 -10.87 49.69 -18.68
N ARG A 244 -10.80 50.52 -17.64
CA ARG A 244 -11.53 50.28 -16.39
C ARG A 244 -13.03 50.14 -16.67
N GLU A 245 -13.67 49.17 -16.02
CA GLU A 245 -15.11 48.95 -16.06
C GLU A 245 -15.67 48.65 -17.48
N THR A 246 -14.87 48.04 -18.36
CA THR A 246 -15.40 47.55 -19.65
C THR A 246 -16.45 46.45 -19.41
N PRO A 247 -17.68 46.58 -19.96
CA PRO A 247 -18.72 45.58 -19.79
C PRO A 247 -18.35 44.22 -20.39
N VAL A 248 -18.77 43.13 -19.72
CA VAL A 248 -18.53 41.76 -20.18
C VAL A 248 -19.08 41.50 -21.59
N GLY A 249 -20.22 42.09 -21.94
CA GLY A 249 -20.81 41.93 -23.28
C GLY A 249 -19.90 42.43 -24.40
N GLU A 250 -19.22 43.56 -24.21
CA GLU A 250 -18.27 44.09 -25.20
C GLU A 250 -17.00 43.24 -25.28
N LEU A 251 -16.52 42.69 -24.17
CA LEU A 251 -15.38 41.78 -24.16
C LEU A 251 -15.73 40.45 -24.85
N ALA A 252 -16.94 39.94 -24.63
CA ALA A 252 -17.44 38.73 -25.28
C ALA A 252 -17.60 38.92 -26.80
N GLU A 253 -18.14 40.05 -27.24
CA GLU A 253 -18.26 40.39 -28.66
C GLU A 253 -16.89 40.58 -29.32
N ALA A 254 -15.97 41.29 -28.65
CA ALA A 254 -14.60 41.47 -29.11
C ALA A 254 -13.87 40.12 -29.26
N LEU A 255 -14.03 39.21 -28.30
CA LEU A 255 -13.47 37.87 -28.35
C LEU A 255 -14.08 37.04 -29.49
N ALA A 256 -15.42 37.00 -29.58
CA ALA A 256 -16.13 36.26 -30.61
C ALA A 256 -15.73 36.70 -32.02
N THR A 257 -15.61 38.02 -32.24
CA THR A 257 -15.18 38.61 -33.51
C THR A 257 -13.73 38.27 -33.82
N THR A 258 -12.83 38.37 -32.83
CA THR A 258 -11.40 38.04 -33.01
C THR A 258 -11.22 36.56 -33.35
N LEU A 259 -11.95 35.66 -32.68
CA LEU A 259 -11.93 34.23 -32.99
C LEU A 259 -12.54 33.94 -34.36
N ALA A 260 -13.59 34.65 -34.77
CA ALA A 260 -14.24 34.41 -36.06
C ALA A 260 -13.33 34.74 -37.23
N GLU A 261 -12.67 35.89 -37.19
CA GLU A 261 -11.77 36.30 -38.28
C GLU A 261 -10.47 35.49 -38.33
N ALA A 262 -10.02 34.96 -37.19
CA ALA A 262 -8.87 34.06 -37.13
C ALA A 262 -9.22 32.59 -37.48
N ASP A 263 -10.46 32.30 -37.90
CA ASP A 263 -10.97 30.95 -38.12
C ASP A 263 -10.83 30.02 -36.89
N LEU A 264 -11.07 30.54 -35.68
CA LEU A 264 -10.89 29.83 -34.41
C LEU A 264 -12.22 29.52 -33.70
N LEU A 265 -12.30 28.38 -33.03
CA LEU A 265 -13.47 27.93 -32.28
C LEU A 265 -13.43 28.41 -30.81
N PRO A 266 -14.50 29.07 -30.30
CA PRO A 266 -14.56 29.52 -28.91
C PRO A 266 -14.53 28.36 -27.90
N GLU A 267 -15.00 27.18 -28.27
CA GLU A 267 -14.99 25.98 -27.43
C GLU A 267 -13.58 25.46 -27.14
N CYS A 268 -12.59 25.88 -27.94
CA CYS A 268 -11.18 25.54 -27.76
C CYS A 268 -10.42 26.51 -26.86
N VAL A 269 -11.09 27.52 -26.27
CA VAL A 269 -10.48 28.43 -25.29
C VAL A 269 -10.17 27.68 -24.00
N ALA A 270 -8.89 27.68 -23.63
CA ALA A 270 -8.36 27.01 -22.45
C ALA A 270 -8.22 27.97 -21.25
N THR A 271 -7.92 29.24 -21.50
CA THR A 271 -7.69 30.25 -20.47
C THR A 271 -7.87 31.66 -21.02
N ILE A 272 -8.26 32.59 -20.14
CA ILE A 272 -8.15 34.04 -20.37
C ILE A 272 -6.94 34.55 -19.59
N ALA A 273 -6.08 35.32 -20.23
CA ALA A 273 -4.89 35.90 -19.63
C ALA A 273 -4.96 37.43 -19.62
N THR A 274 -4.53 38.06 -18.53
CA THR A 274 -4.37 39.51 -18.45
C THR A 274 -3.20 39.89 -17.55
N ALA A 275 -2.76 41.14 -17.65
CA ALA A 275 -1.69 41.66 -16.81
C ALA A 275 -2.19 41.87 -15.37
N GLU A 276 -1.29 41.72 -14.39
CA GLU A 276 -1.55 41.97 -12.96
C GLU A 276 -2.29 43.29 -12.67
N LEU A 277 -1.95 44.36 -13.38
CA LEU A 277 -2.60 45.68 -13.32
C LEU A 277 -4.12 45.65 -13.64
N LYS A 278 -4.61 44.57 -14.26
CA LYS A 278 -5.99 44.33 -14.69
C LYS A 278 -6.61 43.08 -14.08
N ALA A 279 -5.93 42.45 -13.13
CA ALA A 279 -6.40 41.23 -12.49
C ALA A 279 -7.76 41.39 -11.78
N THR A 280 -8.08 42.61 -11.33
CA THR A 280 -9.31 42.93 -10.60
C THR A 280 -10.43 43.52 -11.47
N GLU A 281 -10.26 43.56 -12.79
CA GLU A 281 -11.28 44.14 -13.69
C GLU A 281 -12.53 43.24 -13.76
N PRO A 282 -13.71 43.72 -13.31
CA PRO A 282 -14.92 42.89 -13.22
C PRO A 282 -15.34 42.25 -14.55
N GLY A 283 -15.16 42.96 -15.66
CA GLY A 283 -15.51 42.47 -17.00
C GLY A 283 -14.70 41.25 -17.43
N ILE A 284 -13.39 41.21 -17.12
CA ILE A 284 -12.51 40.10 -17.47
C ILE A 284 -12.83 38.87 -16.61
N ILE A 285 -13.03 39.08 -15.30
CA ILE A 285 -13.42 38.03 -14.36
C ILE A 285 -14.75 37.41 -14.78
N ALA A 286 -15.74 38.24 -15.11
CA ALA A 286 -17.05 37.80 -15.57
C ALA A 286 -16.96 37.02 -16.89
N LEU A 287 -16.12 37.45 -17.84
CA LEU A 287 -15.92 36.74 -19.12
C LEU A 287 -15.31 35.34 -18.89
N ALA A 288 -14.29 35.23 -18.03
CA ALA A 288 -13.67 33.95 -17.70
C ALA A 288 -14.69 32.98 -17.08
N ALA A 289 -15.52 33.48 -16.16
CA ALA A 289 -16.61 32.71 -15.57
C ALA A 289 -17.68 32.30 -16.59
N GLN A 290 -18.03 33.19 -17.54
CA GLN A 290 -19.03 32.93 -18.57
C GLN A 290 -18.59 31.84 -19.57
N LEU A 291 -17.28 31.77 -19.87
CA LEU A 291 -16.69 30.70 -20.67
C LEU A 291 -16.37 29.42 -19.86
N GLY A 292 -16.38 29.50 -18.53
CA GLY A 292 -16.01 28.39 -17.65
C GLY A 292 -14.51 28.05 -17.70
N VAL A 293 -13.66 29.03 -17.97
CA VAL A 293 -12.20 28.86 -18.10
C VAL A 293 -11.46 29.65 -17.02
N PRO A 294 -10.24 29.22 -16.61
CA PRO A 294 -9.44 29.97 -15.64
C PRO A 294 -9.04 31.35 -16.15
N LEU A 295 -8.81 32.26 -15.20
CA LEU A 295 -8.18 33.56 -15.43
C LEU A 295 -6.70 33.47 -15.00
N THR A 296 -5.79 33.52 -15.97
CA THR A 296 -4.34 33.55 -15.75
C THR A 296 -3.87 34.99 -15.59
N ILE A 297 -3.26 35.31 -14.46
CA ILE A 297 -2.69 36.63 -14.19
C ILE A 297 -1.20 36.59 -14.50
N ILE A 298 -0.75 37.44 -15.42
CA ILE A 298 0.66 37.55 -15.80
C ILE A 298 1.30 38.69 -15.02
N SER A 299 2.42 38.40 -14.33
CA SER A 299 3.09 39.38 -13.50
C SER A 299 3.76 40.45 -14.35
N THR A 300 3.92 41.64 -13.77
CA THR A 300 4.62 42.76 -14.40
C THR A 300 6.07 42.38 -14.78
N GLU A 301 6.73 41.55 -13.96
CA GLU A 301 8.08 41.03 -14.22
C GLU A 301 8.14 40.12 -15.43
N GLN A 302 7.21 39.17 -15.55
CA GLN A 302 7.12 38.27 -16.71
C GLN A 302 6.92 39.05 -18.01
N LEU A 303 6.12 40.13 -17.97
CA LEU A 303 5.90 40.98 -19.13
C LEU A 303 7.14 41.80 -19.51
N ARG A 304 7.90 42.31 -18.54
CA ARG A 304 9.14 43.08 -18.80
C ARG A 304 10.28 42.22 -19.35
N ALA A 305 10.28 40.92 -19.04
CA ALA A 305 11.27 39.99 -19.55
C ALA A 305 11.12 39.67 -21.04
N LEU A 306 10.00 40.05 -21.66
CA LEU A 306 9.74 39.83 -23.08
C LEU A 306 10.34 40.93 -23.93
N ASP A 307 10.82 40.56 -25.12
CA ASP A 307 11.30 41.51 -26.12
C ASP A 307 10.15 42.42 -26.62
N PRO A 308 10.21 43.75 -26.40
CA PRO A 308 9.17 44.67 -26.83
C PRO A 308 9.01 44.77 -28.35
N GLU A 309 10.06 44.47 -29.13
CA GLU A 309 10.00 44.56 -30.60
C GLU A 309 9.15 43.43 -31.22
N GLY A 310 8.87 42.37 -30.46
CA GLY A 310 8.03 41.26 -30.88
C GLY A 310 6.50 41.51 -30.84
N PHE A 311 6.04 42.71 -30.41
CA PHE A 311 4.63 42.97 -30.14
C PHE A 311 4.11 44.30 -30.72
N SER A 312 2.80 44.37 -30.95
CA SER A 312 2.09 45.52 -31.51
C SER A 312 2.04 46.71 -30.52
N PRO A 313 2.35 47.96 -30.95
CA PRO A 313 2.44 49.15 -30.08
C PRO A 313 1.22 49.35 -29.16
N SER A 314 1.44 49.42 -27.85
CA SER A 314 0.36 49.44 -26.83
C SER A 314 0.42 50.69 -25.95
N ALA A 315 -0.74 51.14 -25.45
CA ALA A 315 -0.79 52.19 -24.41
C ALA A 315 -0.09 51.78 -23.09
N ALA A 316 0.20 50.49 -22.93
CA ALA A 316 0.97 49.95 -21.82
C ALA A 316 2.46 50.35 -21.84
N SER A 317 2.98 50.85 -22.97
CA SER A 317 4.36 51.38 -23.06
C SER A 317 4.61 52.53 -22.08
N ARG A 318 3.56 53.28 -21.69
CA ARG A 318 3.60 54.31 -20.63
C ARG A 318 3.97 53.76 -19.26
N PHE A 319 3.86 52.44 -19.07
CA PHE A 319 4.21 51.72 -17.84
C PHE A 319 5.43 50.80 -18.02
N GLU A 320 6.24 51.04 -19.08
CA GLU A 320 7.42 50.22 -19.40
C GLU A 320 7.08 48.74 -19.65
N LEU A 321 5.91 48.48 -20.27
CA LEU A 321 5.46 47.14 -20.64
C LEU A 321 5.35 47.01 -22.16
N PRO A 322 5.71 45.84 -22.73
CA PRO A 322 5.62 45.61 -24.18
C PRO A 322 4.17 45.62 -24.68
N GLY A 323 3.21 45.29 -23.81
CA GLY A 323 1.79 45.24 -24.13
C GLY A 323 0.99 44.50 -23.06
N VAL A 324 -0.30 44.29 -23.32
CA VAL A 324 -1.15 43.45 -22.46
C VAL A 324 -1.68 42.26 -23.26
N ALA A 325 -2.47 42.50 -24.32
CA ALA A 325 -3.14 41.41 -25.04
C ALA A 325 -2.17 40.34 -25.60
N GLU A 326 -1.30 40.68 -26.55
CA GLU A 326 -0.40 39.67 -27.16
C GLU A 326 0.61 39.09 -26.14
N PRO A 327 1.30 39.90 -25.30
CA PRO A 327 2.23 39.35 -24.32
C PRO A 327 1.56 38.39 -23.34
N CYS A 328 0.36 38.72 -22.84
CA CYS A 328 -0.35 37.83 -21.92
C CYS A 328 -0.84 36.57 -22.63
N ALA A 329 -1.29 36.67 -23.89
CA ALA A 329 -1.67 35.50 -24.69
C ALA A 329 -0.47 34.56 -24.86
N VAL A 330 0.68 35.07 -25.32
CA VAL A 330 1.89 34.30 -25.59
C VAL A 330 2.46 33.67 -24.32
N VAL A 331 2.54 34.43 -23.22
CA VAL A 331 3.03 33.87 -21.94
C VAL A 331 2.10 32.78 -21.44
N ALA A 332 0.78 32.99 -21.46
CA ALA A 332 -0.17 31.97 -20.99
C ALA A 332 -0.23 30.73 -21.90
N ALA A 333 0.03 30.88 -23.20
CA ALA A 333 0.09 29.75 -24.13
C ALA A 333 1.43 29.03 -24.13
N HIS A 334 2.53 29.72 -23.81
CA HIS A 334 3.91 29.28 -24.11
C HIS A 334 4.10 28.88 -25.58
N GLY A 335 3.34 29.49 -26.50
CA GLY A 335 3.29 29.07 -27.89
C GLY A 335 3.02 30.23 -28.86
N PRO A 336 2.89 29.92 -30.15
CA PRO A 336 2.85 30.94 -31.19
C PRO A 336 1.54 31.74 -31.14
N LEU A 337 1.65 33.02 -31.49
CA LEU A 337 0.49 33.90 -31.65
C LEU A 337 -0.29 33.50 -32.91
N LEU A 338 -1.59 33.23 -32.78
CA LEU A 338 -2.48 32.88 -33.91
C LEU A 338 -3.23 34.11 -34.42
N ALA A 339 -3.71 34.95 -33.50
CA ALA A 339 -4.39 36.20 -33.82
C ALA A 339 -3.66 37.35 -33.12
N PRO A 340 -3.02 38.27 -33.87
CA PRO A 340 -2.38 39.44 -33.29
C PRO A 340 -3.40 40.38 -32.65
N LYS A 341 -2.90 41.40 -31.93
CA LYS A 341 -3.71 42.34 -31.18
C LYS A 341 -4.75 42.99 -32.06
N ARG A 342 -6.01 42.72 -31.75
CA ARG A 342 -7.13 43.45 -32.31
C ARG A 342 -7.64 44.50 -31.36
N SER A 343 -7.83 45.72 -31.85
CA SER A 343 -8.28 46.86 -31.04
C SER A 343 -9.76 47.13 -31.27
N PHE A 344 -10.49 47.21 -30.17
CA PHE A 344 -11.90 47.61 -30.09
C PHE A 344 -12.01 48.91 -29.28
N ALA A 345 -13.21 49.48 -29.18
CA ALA A 345 -13.43 50.78 -28.54
C ALA A 345 -12.87 50.87 -27.10
N ARG A 346 -12.98 49.78 -26.32
CA ARG A 346 -12.58 49.74 -24.90
C ARG A 346 -11.69 48.55 -24.52
N CYS A 347 -11.30 47.72 -25.47
CA CYS A 347 -10.48 46.55 -25.21
C CYS A 347 -9.61 46.15 -26.40
N THR A 348 -8.66 45.27 -26.11
CA THR A 348 -7.76 44.63 -27.06
C THR A 348 -7.75 43.15 -26.77
N VAL A 349 -7.86 42.32 -27.81
CA VAL A 349 -7.86 40.86 -27.70
C VAL A 349 -6.76 40.31 -28.61
N ALA A 350 -6.03 39.30 -28.13
CA ALA A 350 -5.08 38.52 -28.90
C ALA A 350 -5.25 37.04 -28.55
N VAL A 351 -4.91 36.14 -29.47
CA VAL A 351 -5.07 34.69 -29.25
C VAL A 351 -3.78 33.98 -29.64
N ALA A 352 -3.29 33.13 -28.76
CA ALA A 352 -2.12 32.30 -28.99
C ALA A 352 -2.49 30.82 -28.89
N LEU A 353 -1.80 29.99 -29.66
CA LEU A 353 -1.89 28.54 -29.57
C LEU A 353 -1.06 28.09 -28.37
N ARG A 354 -1.71 27.41 -27.45
CA ARG A 354 -1.04 26.81 -26.31
C ARG A 354 -0.06 25.76 -26.83
N ALA A 355 1.22 25.93 -26.55
CA ALA A 355 2.19 24.88 -26.79
C ALA A 355 1.74 23.62 -26.04
N PRO A 356 2.07 22.43 -26.56
CA PRO A 356 1.73 21.19 -25.89
C PRO A 356 2.32 21.22 -24.48
N VAL A 357 1.46 21.48 -23.50
CA VAL A 357 1.85 21.43 -22.12
C VAL A 357 1.95 19.95 -21.78
N ALA A 358 3.16 19.51 -21.46
CA ALA A 358 3.37 18.25 -20.78
C ALA A 358 2.68 18.35 -19.41
N ASN A 359 1.39 17.99 -19.36
CA ASN A 359 0.48 18.03 -18.21
C ASN A 359 0.21 19.43 -17.60
N PRO A 360 -1.05 19.72 -17.20
CA PRO A 360 -1.36 20.89 -16.39
C PRO A 360 -0.79 20.71 -14.97
N CYS A 361 0.50 21.01 -14.82
CA CYS A 361 1.16 21.30 -13.56
C CYS A 361 2.37 22.17 -13.88
N ASP A 362 2.23 23.49 -13.75
CA ASP A 362 3.38 24.39 -13.65
C ASP A 362 4.16 24.06 -12.37
N ALA A 363 5.03 23.06 -12.48
CA ALA A 363 6.01 22.71 -11.47
C ALA A 363 7.23 22.06 -12.15
N ALA A 364 8.22 22.87 -12.51
CA ALA A 364 9.57 22.46 -12.92
C ALA A 364 9.64 21.55 -14.19
N PRO A 365 10.81 21.44 -14.87
CA PRO A 365 11.00 20.45 -15.94
C PRO A 365 10.55 19.06 -15.44
N ALA A 366 9.75 18.35 -16.25
CA ALA A 366 9.20 17.04 -15.91
C ALA A 366 10.35 16.10 -15.53
N ALA A 367 10.48 15.83 -14.23
CA ALA A 367 11.28 14.73 -13.74
C ALA A 367 10.80 13.44 -14.43
N GLY A 368 11.71 12.66 -14.99
CA GLY A 368 11.30 11.37 -15.54
C GLY A 368 10.79 10.45 -14.44
N GLN A 369 10.12 9.39 -14.87
CA GLN A 369 9.36 8.52 -14.00
C GLN A 369 10.08 7.18 -13.86
N LEU A 370 10.27 6.74 -12.61
CA LEU A 370 10.75 5.41 -12.28
C LEU A 370 9.62 4.60 -11.64
N ALA A 371 9.01 3.72 -12.42
CA ALA A 371 8.06 2.73 -11.93
C ALA A 371 8.81 1.47 -11.47
N LEU A 372 8.66 1.13 -10.20
CA LEU A 372 9.15 -0.12 -9.60
C LEU A 372 8.04 -1.16 -9.74
N VAL A 373 8.17 -2.06 -10.72
CA VAL A 373 7.08 -2.93 -11.16
C VAL A 373 7.25 -4.36 -10.65
N SER A 374 6.26 -4.80 -9.87
CA SER A 374 6.12 -6.19 -9.44
C SER A 374 5.45 -7.04 -10.52
N ILE A 375 6.15 -8.06 -11.02
CA ILE A 375 5.62 -8.95 -12.08
C ILE A 375 4.94 -10.22 -11.51
N GLY A 376 4.83 -10.34 -10.19
CA GLY A 376 4.23 -11.50 -9.56
C GLY A 376 5.11 -12.77 -9.63
N PRO A 377 4.58 -13.95 -9.27
CA PRO A 377 5.36 -15.16 -9.09
C PRO A 377 5.87 -15.78 -10.41
N GLY A 378 5.21 -15.50 -11.53
CA GLY A 378 5.67 -15.85 -12.87
C GLY A 378 4.56 -16.05 -13.90
N ASP A 379 3.38 -16.51 -13.49
CA ASP A 379 2.21 -16.56 -14.38
C ASP A 379 1.74 -15.14 -14.74
N LEU A 380 1.67 -14.86 -16.05
CA LEU A 380 1.20 -13.58 -16.55
C LEU A 380 -0.22 -13.26 -16.07
N SER A 381 -1.10 -14.26 -15.91
CA SER A 381 -2.47 -14.06 -15.44
C SER A 381 -2.55 -13.42 -14.04
N GLN A 382 -1.47 -13.54 -13.26
CA GLN A 382 -1.36 -13.02 -11.90
C GLN A 382 -0.68 -11.65 -11.81
N LEU A 383 -0.29 -11.05 -12.95
CA LEU A 383 0.09 -9.63 -12.96
C LEU A 383 -1.13 -8.76 -12.62
N THR A 384 -0.91 -7.77 -11.76
CA THR A 384 -1.91 -6.74 -11.48
C THR A 384 -2.16 -5.89 -12.74
N VAL A 385 -3.35 -5.30 -12.84
CA VAL A 385 -3.68 -4.38 -13.92
C VAL A 385 -2.72 -3.18 -13.92
N ALA A 386 -2.37 -2.66 -12.75
CA ALA A 386 -1.40 -1.57 -12.60
C ALA A 386 -0.02 -1.94 -13.14
N ALA A 387 0.49 -3.15 -12.86
CA ALA A 387 1.77 -3.61 -13.39
C ALA A 387 1.74 -3.73 -14.92
N ARG A 388 0.64 -4.26 -15.50
CA ARG A 388 0.45 -4.32 -16.96
C ARG A 388 0.42 -2.94 -17.58
N GLN A 389 -0.28 -2.00 -16.97
CA GLN A 389 -0.33 -0.61 -17.43
C GLN A 389 1.05 0.05 -17.37
N ALA A 390 1.79 -0.10 -16.27
CA ALA A 390 3.12 0.49 -16.17
C ALA A 390 4.10 -0.06 -17.22
N LEU A 391 4.08 -1.38 -17.44
CA LEU A 391 4.84 -2.00 -18.54
C LEU A 391 4.41 -1.44 -19.90
N ALA A 392 3.10 -1.26 -20.13
CA ALA A 392 2.58 -0.73 -21.37
C ALA A 392 2.83 0.78 -21.60
N HIS A 393 3.18 1.56 -20.57
CA HIS A 393 3.51 2.99 -20.70
C HIS A 393 5.01 3.29 -20.64
N ALA A 394 5.81 2.31 -20.24
CA ALA A 394 7.25 2.45 -20.16
C ALA A 394 7.89 2.64 -21.55
N GLU A 395 8.93 3.47 -21.59
CA GLU A 395 9.83 3.61 -22.74
C GLU A 395 11.05 2.70 -22.59
N VAL A 396 11.51 2.54 -21.34
CA VAL A 396 12.56 1.58 -20.97
C VAL A 396 11.99 0.55 -20.01
N VAL A 397 12.23 -0.72 -20.30
CA VAL A 397 12.02 -1.81 -19.34
C VAL A 397 13.38 -2.38 -18.97
N THR A 398 13.71 -2.35 -17.68
CA THR A 398 15.00 -2.81 -17.16
C THR A 398 14.81 -3.82 -16.04
N GLY A 399 15.69 -4.82 -15.97
CA GLY A 399 15.60 -5.84 -14.94
C GLY A 399 16.59 -6.99 -15.13
N TYR A 400 16.45 -7.99 -14.27
CA TYR A 400 17.20 -9.24 -14.42
C TYR A 400 16.64 -10.07 -15.58
N GLY A 401 17.51 -10.69 -16.38
CA GLY A 401 17.11 -11.41 -17.61
C GLY A 401 15.97 -12.40 -17.42
N ARG A 402 16.00 -13.23 -16.36
CA ARG A 402 14.92 -14.19 -16.08
C ARG A 402 13.58 -13.54 -15.80
N TYR A 403 13.56 -12.29 -15.30
CA TYR A 403 12.31 -11.56 -15.05
C TYR A 403 11.79 -10.93 -16.34
N ILE A 404 12.69 -10.39 -17.16
CA ILE A 404 12.37 -9.86 -18.49
C ILE A 404 11.78 -10.97 -19.38
N ASP A 405 12.35 -12.18 -19.34
CA ASP A 405 11.87 -13.30 -20.15
C ASP A 405 10.44 -13.72 -19.80
N LEU A 406 10.03 -13.62 -18.52
CA LEU A 406 8.66 -13.92 -18.09
C LEU A 406 7.64 -12.93 -18.68
N ILE A 407 8.00 -11.65 -18.78
CA ILE A 407 7.10 -10.60 -19.27
C ILE A 407 7.29 -10.28 -20.75
N ARG A 408 8.21 -10.95 -21.45
CA ARG A 408 8.53 -10.69 -22.86
C ARG A 408 7.31 -10.65 -23.78
N PRO A 409 6.26 -11.50 -23.62
CA PRO A 409 5.04 -11.40 -24.43
C PRO A 409 4.22 -10.11 -24.24
N LEU A 410 4.49 -9.33 -23.18
CA LEU A 410 3.80 -8.07 -22.89
C LEU A 410 4.56 -6.83 -23.38
N LEU A 411 5.83 -7.00 -23.77
CA LEU A 411 6.69 -5.88 -24.16
C LEU A 411 6.43 -5.50 -25.62
N ARG A 412 6.33 -4.21 -25.89
CA ARG A 412 6.15 -3.69 -27.24
C ARG A 412 7.49 -3.65 -28.00
N PRO A 413 7.49 -3.78 -29.33
CA PRO A 413 8.71 -3.72 -30.14
C PRO A 413 9.47 -2.40 -30.08
N ASP A 414 8.79 -1.28 -29.78
CA ASP A 414 9.36 0.07 -29.69
C ASP A 414 10.03 0.37 -28.34
N GLN A 415 9.85 -0.51 -27.33
CA GLN A 415 10.44 -0.32 -26.01
C GLN A 415 11.92 -0.67 -26.01
N GLU A 416 12.73 0.14 -25.34
CA GLU A 416 14.10 -0.23 -25.04
C GLU A 416 14.11 -1.23 -23.88
N VAL A 417 14.69 -2.41 -24.10
CA VAL A 417 14.78 -3.46 -23.07
C VAL A 417 16.23 -3.61 -22.61
N ILE A 418 16.50 -3.16 -21.40
CA ILE A 418 17.84 -3.25 -20.79
C ILE A 418 17.89 -4.49 -19.90
N VAL A 419 18.54 -5.53 -20.40
CA VAL A 419 18.74 -6.77 -19.66
C VAL A 419 20.04 -6.70 -18.89
N THR A 420 19.97 -6.87 -17.56
CA THR A 420 21.19 -7.04 -16.75
C THR A 420 21.54 -8.53 -16.60
N PRO A 421 22.74 -8.95 -17.04
CA PRO A 421 23.09 -10.37 -17.11
C PRO A 421 23.54 -10.97 -15.77
N ALA A 422 24.06 -10.16 -14.84
CA ALA A 422 24.66 -10.64 -13.59
C ALA A 422 23.68 -10.61 -12.39
N MET A 423 23.60 -11.75 -11.70
CA MET A 423 22.98 -11.85 -10.36
C MET A 423 23.94 -11.22 -9.33
N GLY A 424 23.45 -10.30 -8.49
CA GLY A 424 24.26 -9.63 -7.45
C GLY A 424 24.55 -8.14 -7.64
N ASP A 425 24.41 -7.58 -8.86
CA ASP A 425 24.57 -6.13 -9.09
C ASP A 425 23.25 -5.35 -8.94
N GLU A 426 22.62 -5.45 -7.77
CA GLU A 426 21.36 -4.75 -7.47
C GLU A 426 21.58 -3.23 -7.42
N MET A 427 22.72 -2.78 -6.88
CA MET A 427 23.04 -1.36 -6.82
C MET A 427 23.30 -0.76 -8.21
N GLY A 428 24.03 -1.46 -9.09
CA GLY A 428 24.24 -1.00 -10.47
C GLY A 428 22.94 -0.92 -11.27
N ARG A 429 22.06 -1.94 -11.14
CA ARG A 429 20.70 -1.91 -11.72
C ARG A 429 19.90 -0.70 -11.25
N ALA A 430 19.87 -0.46 -9.95
CA ALA A 430 19.11 0.64 -9.36
C ALA A 430 19.66 2.00 -9.83
N ARG A 431 20.99 2.20 -9.81
CA ARG A 431 21.62 3.42 -10.35
C ARG A 431 21.26 3.65 -11.81
N ALA A 432 21.40 2.63 -12.66
CA ALA A 432 21.09 2.76 -14.08
C ALA A 432 19.62 3.16 -14.31
N ALA A 433 18.68 2.55 -13.57
CA ALA A 433 17.27 2.89 -13.68
C ALA A 433 16.96 4.33 -13.21
N ILE A 434 17.61 4.79 -12.12
CA ILE A 434 17.48 6.17 -11.62
C ILE A 434 18.03 7.16 -12.63
N GLU A 435 19.21 6.93 -13.19
CA GLU A 435 19.83 7.84 -14.17
C GLU A 435 19.01 7.96 -15.46
N LEU A 436 18.45 6.84 -15.94
CA LEU A 436 17.53 6.85 -17.08
C LEU A 436 16.26 7.65 -16.79
N ALA A 437 15.72 7.55 -15.57
CA ALA A 437 14.57 8.34 -15.16
C ALA A 437 14.93 9.82 -14.98
N ARG A 438 16.10 10.17 -14.43
CA ARG A 438 16.59 11.57 -14.36
C ARG A 438 16.82 12.18 -15.74
N ALA A 439 17.15 11.36 -16.73
CA ALA A 439 17.20 11.79 -18.13
C ALA A 439 15.81 12.08 -18.74
N GLY A 440 14.73 12.12 -17.94
CA GLY A 440 13.37 12.48 -18.36
C GLY A 440 12.54 11.32 -18.89
N ARG A 441 13.03 10.07 -18.79
CA ARG A 441 12.36 8.91 -19.41
C ARG A 441 11.38 8.23 -18.48
N ARG A 442 10.44 7.48 -19.08
CA ARG A 442 9.54 6.56 -18.35
C ARG A 442 10.19 5.18 -18.26
N VAL A 443 10.70 4.85 -17.08
CA VAL A 443 11.46 3.63 -16.80
C VAL A 443 10.64 2.68 -15.95
N ALA A 444 10.48 1.43 -16.38
CA ALA A 444 9.96 0.34 -15.58
C ALA A 444 11.11 -0.57 -15.13
N LEU A 445 11.44 -0.55 -13.84
CA LEU A 445 12.37 -1.49 -13.22
C LEU A 445 11.58 -2.67 -12.65
N VAL A 446 11.77 -3.86 -13.21
CA VAL A 446 10.95 -5.04 -12.90
C VAL A 446 11.59 -5.95 -11.85
N SER A 447 10.76 -6.56 -11.01
CA SER A 447 11.17 -7.64 -10.07
C SER A 447 10.07 -8.69 -9.93
N SER A 448 10.48 -9.96 -9.77
CA SER A 448 9.54 -11.05 -9.48
C SER A 448 8.93 -10.94 -8.09
N GLY A 449 7.74 -11.50 -7.92
CA GLY A 449 6.99 -11.41 -6.67
C GLY A 449 6.48 -9.98 -6.46
N ASP A 450 6.71 -9.48 -5.25
CA ASP A 450 6.52 -8.07 -4.91
C ASP A 450 7.89 -7.38 -4.82
N ILE A 451 8.04 -6.23 -5.48
CA ILE A 451 9.31 -5.49 -5.56
C ILE A 451 9.78 -4.90 -4.22
N GLY A 452 8.89 -4.83 -3.23
CA GLY A 452 9.19 -4.44 -1.85
C GLY A 452 9.70 -5.59 -0.98
N ILE A 453 9.59 -6.85 -1.42
CA ILE A 453 9.96 -8.03 -0.61
C ILE A 453 11.25 -8.65 -1.16
N TYR A 454 12.38 -8.35 -0.50
CA TYR A 454 13.72 -8.85 -0.87
C TYR A 454 14.09 -8.59 -2.35
N ALA A 455 13.72 -7.41 -2.85
CA ALA A 455 13.83 -7.04 -4.25
C ALA A 455 14.27 -5.58 -4.41
N MET A 456 14.09 -5.01 -5.62
CA MET A 456 14.76 -3.79 -6.06
C MET A 456 14.28 -2.48 -5.43
N ALA A 457 13.16 -2.45 -4.69
CA ALA A 457 12.67 -1.20 -4.11
C ALA A 457 13.64 -0.63 -3.06
N ALA A 458 14.16 -1.44 -2.15
CA ALA A 458 15.09 -0.98 -1.12
C ALA A 458 16.40 -0.42 -1.73
N PRO A 459 17.11 -1.12 -2.65
CA PRO A 459 18.28 -0.56 -3.33
C PRO A 459 18.03 0.79 -4.01
N VAL A 460 16.86 0.97 -4.65
CA VAL A 460 16.51 2.25 -5.29
C VAL A 460 16.37 3.36 -4.24
N PHE A 461 15.60 3.13 -3.17
CA PHE A 461 15.42 4.14 -2.14
C PHE A 461 16.70 4.43 -1.33
N GLU A 462 17.59 3.45 -1.14
CA GLU A 462 18.89 3.66 -0.50
C GLU A 462 19.78 4.61 -1.31
N ILE A 463 19.83 4.44 -2.63
CA ILE A 463 20.58 5.34 -3.53
C ILE A 463 19.96 6.74 -3.52
N LEU A 464 18.65 6.82 -3.71
CA LEU A 464 17.94 8.10 -3.69
C LEU A 464 18.13 8.85 -2.35
N HIS A 465 18.10 8.13 -1.22
CA HIS A 465 18.37 8.71 0.09
C HIS A 465 19.80 9.23 0.21
N ALA A 466 20.80 8.45 -0.21
CA ALA A 466 22.20 8.86 -0.19
C ALA A 466 22.48 10.09 -1.07
N GLU A 467 21.68 10.29 -2.11
CA GLU A 467 21.76 11.42 -3.05
C GLU A 467 20.86 12.61 -2.66
N GLY A 468 20.20 12.57 -1.49
CA GLY A 468 19.38 13.68 -1.00
C GLY A 468 18.06 13.88 -1.75
N TRP A 469 17.46 12.80 -2.27
CA TRP A 469 16.23 12.85 -3.05
C TRP A 469 15.06 13.50 -2.30
N THR A 470 14.36 14.40 -3.00
CA THR A 470 13.27 15.23 -2.45
C THR A 470 11.87 14.70 -2.79
N GLY A 471 11.79 13.52 -3.41
CA GLY A 471 10.52 12.95 -3.88
C GLY A 471 10.09 13.42 -5.27
N ARG A 472 10.87 14.28 -5.93
CA ARG A 472 10.49 14.92 -7.20
C ARG A 472 11.28 14.45 -8.41
N ASP A 473 12.60 14.22 -8.28
CA ASP A 473 13.47 13.91 -9.42
C ASP A 473 14.38 12.69 -9.16
N PRO A 474 14.07 11.51 -9.73
CA PRO A 474 12.89 11.21 -10.54
C PRO A 474 11.62 11.06 -9.69
N VAL A 475 10.44 11.06 -10.33
CA VAL A 475 9.18 10.64 -9.67
C VAL A 475 9.20 9.12 -9.57
N VAL A 476 9.11 8.58 -8.36
CA VAL A 476 9.22 7.13 -8.12
C VAL A 476 7.87 6.59 -7.67
N GLU A 477 7.40 5.53 -8.34
CA GLU A 477 6.16 4.83 -8.01
C GLU A 477 6.46 3.36 -7.71
N VAL A 478 5.88 2.81 -6.65
CA VAL A 478 5.99 1.38 -6.31
C VAL A 478 4.68 0.69 -6.65
N ILE A 479 4.74 -0.28 -7.57
CA ILE A 479 3.58 -1.05 -8.01
C ILE A 479 3.62 -2.43 -7.38
N PRO A 480 2.64 -2.80 -6.54
CA PRO A 480 2.67 -4.04 -5.78
C PRO A 480 2.35 -5.26 -6.65
N GLY A 481 2.71 -6.44 -6.17
CA GLY A 481 2.43 -7.71 -6.83
C GLY A 481 2.25 -8.88 -5.88
N VAL A 482 1.79 -10.01 -6.43
CA VAL A 482 1.63 -11.25 -5.65
C VAL A 482 3.02 -11.83 -5.37
N SER A 483 3.40 -11.93 -4.10
CA SER A 483 4.69 -12.50 -3.70
C SER A 483 4.67 -14.03 -3.68
N ALA A 484 5.84 -14.66 -3.78
CA ALA A 484 5.99 -16.11 -3.87
C ALA A 484 5.31 -16.86 -2.71
N PHE A 485 5.36 -16.34 -1.47
CA PHE A 485 4.69 -16.98 -0.34
C PHE A 485 3.16 -16.99 -0.48
N GLN A 486 2.57 -15.95 -1.07
CA GLN A 486 1.11 -15.86 -1.28
C GLN A 486 0.68 -16.86 -2.36
N ALA A 487 1.46 -16.95 -3.44
CA ALA A 487 1.23 -17.91 -4.49
C ALA A 487 1.34 -19.36 -3.97
N LEU A 488 2.37 -19.66 -3.17
CA LEU A 488 2.51 -20.97 -2.52
C LEU A 488 1.37 -21.22 -1.53
N ALA A 489 0.98 -20.23 -0.72
CA ALA A 489 -0.14 -20.37 0.20
C ALA A 489 -1.44 -20.72 -0.52
N ALA A 490 -1.72 -20.08 -1.67
CA ALA A 490 -2.89 -20.38 -2.50
C ALA A 490 -2.85 -21.80 -3.09
N ARG A 491 -1.67 -22.37 -3.36
CA ARG A 491 -1.52 -23.78 -3.77
C ARG A 491 -1.75 -24.75 -2.63
N LEU A 492 -1.45 -24.35 -1.40
CA LEU A 492 -1.53 -25.20 -0.21
C LEU A 492 -2.88 -25.12 0.51
N GLY A 493 -3.67 -24.07 0.31
CA GLY A 493 -4.94 -23.85 1.00
C GLY A 493 -4.90 -22.60 1.89
N ALA A 494 -4.76 -22.77 3.21
CA ALA A 494 -4.83 -21.67 4.18
C ALA A 494 -3.66 -21.67 5.20
N PRO A 495 -2.39 -21.75 4.76
CA PRO A 495 -1.25 -21.82 5.69
C PRO A 495 -0.92 -20.47 6.36
N VAL A 496 -1.32 -19.34 5.78
CA VAL A 496 -0.94 -17.98 6.24
C VAL A 496 -2.11 -17.18 6.80
N ASN A 497 -3.12 -17.87 7.34
CA ASN A 497 -4.32 -17.25 7.91
C ASN A 497 -4.06 -16.61 9.31
N HIS A 498 -2.94 -16.91 9.95
CA HIS A 498 -2.51 -16.30 11.22
C HIS A 498 -1.22 -15.49 11.00
N ASP A 499 -0.75 -14.86 12.08
CA ASP A 499 0.50 -14.12 12.14
C ASP A 499 1.66 -14.84 11.42
N LEU A 500 2.31 -14.10 10.51
CA LEU A 500 3.32 -14.58 9.59
C LEU A 500 4.60 -13.75 9.68
N CYS A 501 5.76 -14.42 9.62
CA CYS A 501 7.06 -13.80 9.41
C CYS A 501 7.63 -14.20 8.04
N LEU A 502 8.13 -13.23 7.29
CA LEU A 502 8.95 -13.46 6.10
C LEU A 502 10.42 -13.32 6.50
N ILE A 503 11.25 -14.31 6.20
CA ILE A 503 12.68 -14.29 6.54
C ILE A 503 13.50 -14.73 5.33
N SER A 504 14.42 -13.88 4.88
CA SER A 504 15.44 -14.26 3.89
C SER A 504 16.59 -14.98 4.59
N LEU A 505 17.02 -16.13 4.06
CA LEU A 505 18.21 -16.86 4.52
C LEU A 505 19.50 -16.41 3.81
N SER A 506 19.43 -15.34 3.01
CA SER A 506 20.59 -14.73 2.38
C SER A 506 21.43 -13.97 3.39
N ASP A 507 22.62 -14.50 3.71
CA ASP A 507 23.59 -13.88 4.62
C ASP A 507 24.61 -12.94 3.92
N LEU A 508 24.41 -12.66 2.62
CA LEU A 508 25.32 -11.83 1.82
C LEU A 508 25.49 -10.41 2.40
N LEU A 509 24.37 -9.78 2.78
CA LEU A 509 24.33 -8.43 3.36
C LEU A 509 23.77 -8.42 4.78
N THR A 510 23.34 -9.57 5.30
CA THR A 510 22.77 -9.72 6.64
C THR A 510 23.57 -10.77 7.40
N PRO A 511 24.33 -10.41 8.45
CA PRO A 511 25.11 -11.38 9.21
C PRO A 511 24.22 -12.50 9.77
N TRP A 512 24.67 -13.75 9.65
CA TRP A 512 23.92 -14.92 10.13
C TRP A 512 23.41 -14.80 11.58
N PRO A 513 24.17 -14.28 12.57
CA PRO A 513 23.67 -14.12 13.94
C PRO A 513 22.36 -13.29 14.04
N LEU A 514 22.17 -12.33 13.14
CA LEU A 514 20.93 -11.56 13.07
C LEU A 514 19.78 -12.37 12.46
N ILE A 515 20.06 -13.19 11.44
CA ILE A 515 19.08 -14.11 10.84
C ILE A 515 18.65 -15.16 11.88
N GLU A 516 19.60 -15.75 12.59
CA GLU A 516 19.33 -16.68 13.69
C GLU A 516 18.45 -16.04 14.78
N ARG A 517 18.75 -14.80 15.19
CA ARG A 517 17.92 -14.07 16.15
C ARG A 517 16.48 -13.90 15.66
N ARG A 518 16.29 -13.57 14.38
CA ARG A 518 14.95 -13.44 13.76
C ARG A 518 14.21 -14.77 13.72
N LEU A 519 14.89 -15.85 13.33
CA LEU A 519 14.33 -17.20 13.31
C LEU A 519 13.90 -17.66 14.70
N ARG A 520 14.77 -17.50 15.71
CA ARG A 520 14.47 -17.84 17.11
C ARG A 520 13.27 -17.04 17.61
N ALA A 521 13.20 -15.73 17.33
CA ALA A 521 12.08 -14.90 17.74
C ALA A 521 10.75 -15.32 17.07
N ALA A 522 10.76 -15.53 15.75
CA ALA A 522 9.58 -15.99 15.01
C ALA A 522 9.10 -17.38 15.48
N ALA A 523 10.05 -18.27 15.75
CA ALA A 523 9.78 -19.58 16.32
C ALA A 523 9.19 -19.46 17.74
N GLN A 524 9.82 -18.73 18.65
CA GLN A 524 9.34 -18.55 20.03
C GLN A 524 7.96 -17.93 20.11
N ALA A 525 7.64 -16.97 19.25
CA ALA A 525 6.35 -16.27 19.24
C ALA A 525 5.26 -16.98 18.41
N ASP A 526 5.49 -18.23 18.03
CA ASP A 526 4.54 -19.09 17.30
C ASP A 526 4.03 -18.55 15.94
N PHE A 527 4.86 -17.77 15.23
CA PHE A 527 4.52 -17.32 13.87
C PHE A 527 4.57 -18.48 12.87
N VAL A 528 3.74 -18.38 11.82
CA VAL A 528 3.99 -19.05 10.54
C VAL A 528 5.23 -18.41 9.92
N ILE A 529 6.11 -19.19 9.29
CA ILE A 529 7.38 -18.69 8.76
C ILE A 529 7.48 -18.99 7.27
N ALA A 530 7.66 -17.96 6.44
CA ALA A 530 8.03 -18.12 5.03
C ALA A 530 9.51 -17.77 4.83
N LEU A 531 10.29 -18.75 4.37
CA LEU A 531 11.72 -18.61 4.12
C LEU A 531 11.98 -18.32 2.64
N TYR A 532 12.62 -17.19 2.40
CA TYR A 532 13.09 -16.74 1.09
C TYR A 532 14.58 -17.02 0.93
N ASN A 533 15.03 -17.15 -0.32
CA ASN A 533 16.42 -17.42 -0.68
C ASN A 533 17.02 -18.60 0.13
N PRO A 534 16.32 -19.74 0.22
CA PRO A 534 16.62 -20.76 1.22
C PRO A 534 17.94 -21.48 0.96
N ARG A 535 18.34 -21.63 -0.32
CA ARG A 535 19.53 -22.37 -0.71
C ARG A 535 20.08 -21.90 -2.05
N SER A 536 21.41 -21.91 -2.21
CA SER A 536 22.11 -21.64 -3.49
C SER A 536 23.47 -22.36 -3.53
N GLN A 537 24.19 -22.35 -4.65
CA GLN A 537 25.46 -23.10 -4.78
C GLN A 537 26.53 -22.74 -3.73
N GLY A 538 26.58 -21.49 -3.25
CA GLY A 538 27.50 -21.07 -2.16
C GLY A 538 26.88 -21.04 -0.76
N ARG A 539 25.59 -21.38 -0.61
CA ARG A 539 24.82 -21.28 0.64
C ARG A 539 23.90 -22.49 0.75
N ASN A 540 24.45 -23.58 1.29
CA ASN A 540 23.80 -24.89 1.34
C ASN A 540 23.50 -25.38 2.77
N TRP A 541 23.87 -24.62 3.80
CA TRP A 541 23.74 -25.01 5.20
C TRP A 541 22.68 -24.19 5.97
N GLN A 542 22.36 -22.97 5.50
CA GLN A 542 21.49 -22.02 6.19
C GLN A 542 20.09 -22.57 6.41
N LEU A 543 19.50 -23.24 5.41
CA LEU A 543 18.19 -23.87 5.55
C LEU A 543 18.19 -24.98 6.60
N ALA A 544 19.26 -25.80 6.64
CA ALA A 544 19.39 -26.85 7.65
C ALA A 544 19.45 -26.25 9.07
N ALA A 545 20.23 -25.18 9.25
CA ALA A 545 20.32 -24.47 10.51
C ALA A 545 18.98 -23.79 10.89
N ALA A 546 18.27 -23.21 9.93
CA ALA A 546 16.95 -22.61 10.17
C ALA A 546 15.92 -23.65 10.63
N LEU A 547 15.85 -24.81 9.96
CA LEU A 547 14.98 -25.91 10.36
C LEU A 547 15.34 -26.46 11.75
N ALA A 548 16.63 -26.55 12.09
CA ALA A 548 17.08 -26.95 13.42
C ALA A 548 16.58 -25.99 14.51
N ILE A 549 16.69 -24.67 14.30
CA ILE A 549 16.16 -23.65 15.21
C ILE A 549 14.65 -23.80 15.38
N VAL A 550 13.91 -23.99 14.29
CA VAL A 550 12.44 -24.13 14.37
C VAL A 550 12.03 -25.41 15.09
N ARG A 551 12.78 -26.51 14.93
CA ARG A 551 12.57 -27.79 15.65
C ARG A 551 12.69 -27.67 17.16
N GLU A 552 13.44 -26.70 17.68
CA GLU A 552 13.52 -26.43 19.12
C GLU A 552 12.19 -25.89 19.69
N HIS A 553 11.29 -25.38 18.84
CA HIS A 553 10.09 -24.66 19.26
C HIS A 553 8.77 -25.19 18.65
N ARG A 554 8.82 -26.22 17.81
CA ARG A 554 7.67 -26.75 17.07
C ARG A 554 7.56 -28.27 17.19
N PRO A 555 6.34 -28.84 17.22
CA PRO A 555 6.14 -30.27 17.10
C PRO A 555 6.78 -30.85 15.82
N PRO A 556 7.31 -32.08 15.85
CA PRO A 556 7.88 -32.73 14.67
C PRO A 556 6.88 -32.86 13.50
N GLN A 557 5.58 -32.94 13.80
CA GLN A 557 4.49 -33.09 12.82
C GLN A 557 4.06 -31.76 12.19
N THR A 558 4.63 -30.61 12.59
CA THR A 558 4.29 -29.31 12.01
C THR A 558 4.47 -29.35 10.50
N PRO A 559 3.45 -28.99 9.70
CA PRO A 559 3.56 -29.01 8.24
C PRO A 559 4.62 -28.04 7.72
N VAL A 560 5.41 -28.51 6.77
CA VAL A 560 6.42 -27.73 6.02
C VAL A 560 6.17 -27.94 4.53
N ALA A 561 6.17 -26.87 3.76
CA ALA A 561 5.96 -26.93 2.32
C ALA A 561 7.11 -26.29 1.56
N PHE A 562 7.60 -26.97 0.52
CA PHE A 562 8.57 -26.48 -0.44
C PHE A 562 7.87 -26.16 -1.75
N GLY A 563 7.84 -24.88 -2.13
CA GLY A 563 7.28 -24.42 -3.39
C GLY A 563 8.37 -23.95 -4.34
N ARG A 564 8.72 -24.78 -5.32
CA ARG A 564 9.70 -24.46 -6.35
C ARG A 564 9.00 -23.94 -7.60
N GLN A 565 9.45 -22.80 -8.13
CA GLN A 565 8.91 -22.19 -9.36
C GLN A 565 7.38 -22.06 -9.39
N VAL A 566 6.78 -21.73 -8.24
CA VAL A 566 5.32 -21.62 -8.10
C VAL A 566 4.75 -20.69 -9.18
N THR A 567 3.69 -21.15 -9.84
CA THR A 567 2.97 -20.56 -11.00
C THR A 567 3.68 -20.63 -12.35
N ARG A 568 4.88 -21.20 -12.42
CA ARG A 568 5.64 -21.36 -13.68
C ARG A 568 5.51 -22.78 -14.22
N ALA A 569 6.01 -23.00 -15.43
CA ALA A 569 5.88 -24.29 -16.13
C ALA A 569 6.44 -25.49 -15.32
N ASP A 570 7.54 -25.29 -14.60
CA ASP A 570 8.18 -26.35 -13.78
C ASP A 570 7.78 -26.27 -12.29
N GLU A 571 6.54 -25.87 -11.99
CA GLU A 571 6.02 -25.79 -10.62
C GLU A 571 6.13 -27.16 -9.92
N GLN A 572 6.71 -27.16 -8.72
CA GLN A 572 6.73 -28.32 -7.83
C GLN A 572 6.37 -27.86 -6.41
N VAL A 573 5.35 -28.49 -5.83
CA VAL A 573 4.91 -28.22 -4.46
C VAL A 573 4.98 -29.52 -3.67
N THR A 574 5.86 -29.56 -2.67
CA THR A 574 6.02 -30.71 -1.77
C THR A 574 5.55 -30.32 -0.39
N LEU A 575 4.53 -31.01 0.14
CA LEU A 575 4.08 -30.89 1.52
C LEU A 575 4.66 -32.05 2.35
N THR A 576 5.34 -31.72 3.44
CA THR A 576 5.98 -32.66 4.36
C THR A 576 5.83 -32.18 5.81
N THR A 577 6.53 -32.81 6.74
CA THR A 577 6.56 -32.45 8.16
C THR A 577 7.90 -31.86 8.54
N LEU A 578 7.97 -31.14 9.66
CA LEU A 578 9.22 -30.56 10.16
C LEU A 578 10.28 -31.63 10.49
N ALA A 579 9.84 -32.83 10.88
CA ALA A 579 10.70 -33.99 11.10
C ALA A 579 11.37 -34.46 9.80
N GLU A 580 10.60 -34.52 8.71
CA GLU A 580 11.01 -35.07 7.42
C GLU A 580 11.53 -34.00 6.44
N ALA A 581 11.42 -32.72 6.80
CA ALA A 581 11.87 -31.61 5.97
C ALA A 581 13.37 -31.72 5.67
N ASP A 582 13.67 -32.00 4.41
CA ASP A 582 15.01 -32.16 3.87
C ASP A 582 15.46 -30.86 3.17
N PRO A 583 16.54 -30.20 3.66
CA PRO A 583 17.10 -29.01 3.03
C PRO A 583 17.56 -29.18 1.57
N GLU A 584 17.76 -30.41 1.08
CA GLU A 584 18.16 -30.68 -0.31
C GLU A 584 17.02 -30.52 -1.31
N GLN A 585 15.76 -30.50 -0.84
CA GLN A 585 14.59 -30.25 -1.69
C GLN A 585 14.46 -28.79 -2.15
N ALA A 586 15.26 -27.88 -1.57
CA ALA A 586 15.22 -26.46 -1.90
C ALA A 586 16.40 -26.03 -2.79
N ASP A 587 16.09 -25.18 -3.76
CA ASP A 587 17.07 -24.42 -4.54
C ASP A 587 16.79 -22.91 -4.46
N MET A 588 17.48 -22.13 -5.30
CA MET A 588 17.32 -20.67 -5.34
C MET A 588 15.95 -20.20 -5.85
N LEU A 589 15.15 -21.10 -6.46
CA LEU A 589 13.81 -20.83 -6.99
C LEU A 589 12.72 -21.39 -6.07
N THR A 590 13.08 -21.77 -4.85
CA THR A 590 12.20 -22.36 -3.87
C THR A 590 11.86 -21.35 -2.78
N VAL A 591 10.58 -21.28 -2.38
CA VAL A 591 10.14 -20.65 -1.13
C VAL A 591 9.66 -21.75 -0.18
N VAL A 592 10.01 -21.66 1.10
CA VAL A 592 9.62 -22.66 2.11
C VAL A 592 8.60 -22.05 3.06
N LEU A 593 7.47 -22.70 3.28
CA LEU A 593 6.44 -22.30 4.25
C LEU A 593 6.44 -23.30 5.41
N ILE A 594 6.60 -22.81 6.63
CA ILE A 594 6.59 -23.60 7.86
C ILE A 594 5.40 -23.16 8.71
N GLY A 595 4.56 -24.11 9.10
CA GLY A 595 3.40 -23.86 9.94
C GLY A 595 3.78 -23.40 11.35
N ASN A 596 2.80 -22.83 12.05
CA ASN A 596 2.87 -22.65 13.49
C ASN A 596 2.48 -23.94 14.25
N SER A 597 2.47 -23.88 15.58
CA SER A 597 2.12 -25.03 16.43
C SER A 597 0.73 -25.60 16.20
N GLN A 598 -0.20 -24.80 15.65
CA GLN A 598 -1.58 -25.19 15.38
C GLN A 598 -1.83 -25.63 13.93
N SER A 599 -0.83 -25.51 13.07
CA SER A 599 -0.96 -25.85 11.65
C SER A 599 -1.05 -27.36 11.47
N PHE A 600 -1.93 -27.81 10.58
CA PHE A 600 -2.12 -29.23 10.29
C PHE A 600 -2.30 -29.47 8.79
N ALA A 601 -2.02 -30.71 8.37
CA ALA A 601 -2.30 -31.18 7.02
C ALA A 601 -3.72 -31.75 6.96
N LEU A 602 -4.47 -31.41 5.91
CA LEU A 602 -5.83 -31.88 5.67
C LEU A 602 -6.01 -32.20 4.18
N ALA A 603 -6.14 -33.48 3.84
CA ALA A 603 -6.39 -33.92 2.46
C ALA A 603 -5.45 -33.25 1.44
N GLY A 604 -4.14 -33.28 1.70
CA GLY A 604 -3.12 -32.64 0.84
C GLY A 604 -2.98 -31.13 0.98
N HIS A 605 -3.81 -30.48 1.80
CA HIS A 605 -3.75 -29.05 2.08
C HIS A 605 -3.00 -28.78 3.39
N MET A 606 -2.45 -27.58 3.52
CA MET A 606 -1.92 -27.04 4.77
C MET A 606 -2.87 -25.98 5.29
N VAL A 607 -3.30 -26.13 6.55
CA VAL A 607 -4.28 -25.24 7.19
C VAL A 607 -3.73 -24.74 8.51
N THR A 608 -3.74 -23.42 8.68
CA THR A 608 -3.53 -22.75 9.96
C THR A 608 -4.89 -22.26 10.46
N PRO A 609 -5.46 -22.88 11.52
CA PRO A 609 -6.83 -22.61 11.94
C PRO A 609 -7.02 -21.16 12.39
N ARG A 610 -8.21 -20.61 12.13
CA ARG A 610 -8.58 -19.24 12.56
C ARG A 610 -9.02 -19.14 14.02
N GLY A 611 -9.32 -20.26 14.67
CA GLY A 611 -9.84 -20.28 16.05
C GLY A 611 -11.32 -20.69 16.20
N TYR A 612 -12.10 -20.81 15.11
CA TYR A 612 -13.55 -21.08 15.19
C TYR A 612 -13.88 -22.53 15.60
N THR A 613 -13.14 -23.51 15.10
CA THR A 613 -13.34 -24.94 15.36
C THR A 613 -12.48 -25.46 16.51
N THR A 614 -11.41 -24.72 16.88
CA THR A 614 -10.64 -24.92 18.11
C THR A 614 -11.29 -24.28 19.33
N ARG A 615 -12.53 -23.79 19.22
CA ARG A 615 -13.37 -23.39 20.37
C ARG A 615 -13.97 -24.60 21.11
N ALA A 616 -13.20 -25.68 21.19
CA ALA A 616 -13.34 -26.76 22.14
C ALA A 616 -12.06 -26.77 22.98
N ALA A 617 -12.15 -26.20 24.18
CA ALA A 617 -11.09 -26.00 25.18
C ALA A 617 -9.83 -25.32 24.64
N ALA A 618 -9.56 -24.10 25.11
CA ALA A 618 -8.18 -23.62 25.13
C ALA A 618 -7.29 -24.76 25.64
N PRO A 619 -6.23 -25.16 24.93
CA PRO A 619 -5.17 -25.91 25.57
C PRO A 619 -4.65 -24.95 26.63
N THR A 620 -5.01 -25.19 27.88
CA THR A 620 -4.16 -24.79 28.99
C THR A 620 -2.77 -25.28 28.58
N PRO A 621 -1.75 -24.41 28.54
CA PRO A 621 -0.42 -24.86 28.20
C PRO A 621 -0.14 -26.11 29.04
N THR A 622 0.16 -27.24 28.40
CA THR A 622 0.85 -28.33 29.07
C THR A 622 2.20 -27.76 29.44
N ALA A 623 2.20 -27.03 30.56
CA ALA A 623 3.35 -26.79 31.36
C ALA A 623 3.96 -28.18 31.55
N ALA A 624 5.15 -28.40 30.98
CA ALA A 624 6.14 -29.13 31.75
C ALA A 624 6.07 -28.53 33.14
N ALA A 625 5.54 -29.29 34.12
CA ALA A 625 5.04 -28.76 35.39
C ALA A 625 5.96 -27.63 35.86
N THR A 626 5.54 -26.38 35.63
CA THR A 626 6.34 -25.24 36.02
C THR A 626 6.37 -25.34 37.53
N PRO A 627 7.55 -25.49 38.17
CA PRO A 627 7.60 -25.49 39.62
C PRO A 627 6.85 -24.25 40.10
N ALA A 628 6.06 -24.41 41.16
CA ALA A 628 5.29 -23.30 41.71
C ALA A 628 6.23 -22.10 41.89
N PRO A 629 5.83 -20.89 41.47
CA PRO A 629 6.70 -19.73 41.55
C PRO A 629 7.12 -19.48 43.00
N ASP A 630 8.39 -19.11 43.21
CA ASP A 630 8.90 -18.72 44.53
C ASP A 630 8.05 -17.57 45.09
N TYR A 631 7.66 -17.63 46.37
CA TYR A 631 6.96 -16.52 47.03
C TYR A 631 7.96 -15.57 47.70
N PRO A 632 8.07 -14.30 47.28
CA PRO A 632 9.08 -13.38 47.80
C PRO A 632 8.69 -12.85 49.19
N ILE A 633 9.51 -13.15 50.20
CA ILE A 633 9.31 -12.67 51.58
C ILE A 633 10.43 -11.70 51.98
N VAL A 634 10.05 -10.56 52.56
CA VAL A 634 10.96 -9.60 53.20
C VAL A 634 10.72 -9.60 54.71
N LEU A 635 11.73 -9.99 55.49
CA LEU A 635 11.65 -10.05 56.96
C LEU A 635 12.12 -8.72 57.57
N THR A 636 11.21 -8.00 58.24
CA THR A 636 11.48 -6.66 58.80
C THR A 636 11.76 -6.64 60.30
N LYS A 637 11.52 -7.75 61.01
CA LYS A 637 11.73 -7.87 62.47
C LYS A 637 12.51 -9.15 62.83
N PRO A 638 13.74 -9.36 62.35
CA PRO A 638 14.47 -10.62 62.53
C PRO A 638 14.96 -10.89 63.96
N SER A 639 14.97 -9.89 64.84
CA SER A 639 15.49 -10.00 66.22
C SER A 639 14.75 -11.00 67.13
N HIS A 640 13.51 -11.37 66.81
CA HIS A 640 12.73 -12.37 67.56
C HIS A 640 12.71 -13.75 66.88
N MET A 641 13.53 -13.95 65.83
CA MET A 641 13.58 -15.18 65.05
C MET A 641 14.94 -15.87 65.26
N PRO A 642 15.07 -16.80 66.22
CA PRO A 642 16.31 -17.53 66.39
C PRO A 642 16.69 -18.30 65.12
N ALA A 643 17.90 -18.05 64.62
CA ALA A 643 18.47 -18.74 63.46
C ALA A 643 19.54 -19.73 63.93
N VAL A 644 19.45 -20.99 63.49
CA VAL A 644 20.45 -22.03 63.76
C VAL A 644 21.22 -22.32 62.49
N VAL A 645 22.54 -22.21 62.53
CA VAL A 645 23.44 -22.57 61.43
C VAL A 645 24.22 -23.82 61.84
N ILE A 646 24.18 -24.86 61.02
CA ILE A 646 24.86 -26.13 61.27
C ILE A 646 25.98 -26.28 60.24
N GLY A 647 27.22 -26.31 60.71
CA GLY A 647 28.44 -26.30 59.89
C GLY A 647 29.18 -24.96 59.97
N GLY A 648 30.43 -25.00 60.44
CA GLY A 648 31.28 -23.84 60.70
C GLY A 648 32.34 -23.57 59.62
N GLY A 649 32.18 -24.14 58.43
CA GLY A 649 33.05 -23.87 57.28
C GLY A 649 32.71 -22.55 56.56
N ALA A 650 33.37 -22.28 55.43
CA ALA A 650 33.22 -21.03 54.67
C ALA A 650 31.76 -20.73 54.24
N VAL A 651 30.99 -21.78 53.94
CA VAL A 651 29.56 -21.65 53.59
C VAL A 651 28.74 -21.19 54.81
N GLY A 652 28.96 -21.81 55.96
CA GLY A 652 28.34 -21.43 57.23
C GLY A 652 28.68 -20.01 57.63
N GLU A 653 29.95 -19.62 57.51
CA GLU A 653 30.40 -18.24 57.79
C GLU A 653 29.63 -17.21 56.96
N ARG A 654 29.47 -17.45 55.65
CA ARG A 654 28.72 -16.54 54.75
C ARG A 654 27.26 -16.39 55.16
N LYS A 655 26.62 -17.46 55.64
CA LYS A 655 25.23 -17.43 56.15
C LYS A 655 25.15 -16.65 57.45
N VAL A 656 26.03 -16.96 58.41
CA VAL A 656 26.11 -16.24 59.70
C VAL A 656 26.35 -14.75 59.49
N ARG A 657 27.27 -14.36 58.61
CA ARG A 657 27.54 -12.96 58.27
C ARG A 657 26.28 -12.22 57.81
N SER A 658 25.51 -12.84 56.92
CA SER A 658 24.28 -12.27 56.38
C SER A 658 23.17 -12.15 57.44
N LEU A 659 23.06 -13.14 58.33
CA LEU A 659 22.10 -13.16 59.43
C LEU A 659 22.42 -12.12 60.50
N LEU A 660 23.69 -12.01 60.90
CA LEU A 660 24.14 -11.00 61.87
C LEU A 660 23.95 -9.58 61.32
N ALA A 661 24.25 -9.35 60.04
CA ALA A 661 24.02 -8.06 59.38
C ALA A 661 22.53 -7.67 59.35
N ALA A 662 21.63 -8.66 59.29
CA ALA A 662 20.18 -8.43 59.36
C ALA A 662 19.65 -8.35 60.80
N GLY A 663 20.43 -8.72 61.83
CA GLY A 663 20.02 -8.63 63.24
C GLY A 663 19.31 -9.88 63.80
N PHE A 664 19.54 -11.05 63.20
CA PHE A 664 19.05 -12.33 63.77
C PHE A 664 19.86 -12.74 65.00
N PRO A 665 19.23 -13.31 66.04
CA PRO A 665 19.94 -14.09 67.06
C PRO A 665 20.45 -15.39 66.41
N VAL A 666 21.77 -15.58 66.36
CA VAL A 666 22.39 -16.71 65.67
C VAL A 666 22.98 -17.71 66.67
N ARG A 667 22.63 -18.98 66.49
CA ARG A 667 23.28 -20.12 67.14
C ARG A 667 24.01 -20.94 66.08
N LEU A 668 25.32 -21.14 66.25
CA LEU A 668 26.16 -21.96 65.40
C LEU A 668 26.42 -23.31 66.09
N ILE A 669 26.14 -24.42 65.42
CA ILE A 669 26.47 -25.77 65.88
C ILE A 669 27.49 -26.37 64.92
N SER A 670 28.72 -26.53 65.39
CA SER A 670 29.80 -27.13 64.61
C SER A 670 30.99 -27.50 65.49
N PRO A 671 31.64 -28.66 65.31
CA PRO A 671 32.84 -29.02 66.07
C PRO A 671 34.02 -28.09 65.79
N THR A 672 34.05 -27.50 64.59
CA THR A 672 35.07 -26.54 64.14
C THR A 672 34.40 -25.29 63.58
N ALA A 673 35.10 -24.15 63.64
CA ALA A 673 34.63 -22.89 63.08
C ALA A 673 35.80 -22.17 62.42
N THR A 674 35.53 -21.37 61.39
CA THR A 674 36.54 -20.46 60.83
C THR A 674 37.00 -19.44 61.88
N PRO A 675 38.20 -18.85 61.74
CA PRO A 675 38.69 -17.83 62.68
C PRO A 675 37.71 -16.67 62.90
N GLN A 676 37.01 -16.24 61.84
CA GLN A 676 36.03 -15.16 61.91
C GLN A 676 34.78 -15.54 62.73
N LEU A 677 34.31 -16.79 62.61
CA LEU A 677 33.18 -17.29 63.40
C LEU A 677 33.54 -17.41 64.88
N ALA A 678 34.75 -17.90 65.18
CA ALA A 678 35.27 -17.98 66.54
C ALA A 678 35.41 -16.59 67.18
N GLU A 679 35.89 -15.60 66.41
CA GLU A 679 35.97 -14.20 66.85
C GLU A 679 34.58 -13.62 67.17
N TRP A 680 33.59 -13.82 66.30
CA TRP A 680 32.23 -13.33 66.56
C TRP A 680 31.56 -14.03 67.75
N ALA A 681 31.87 -15.30 68.00
CA ALA A 681 31.42 -16.01 69.20
C ALA A 681 32.09 -15.44 70.46
N ALA A 682 33.40 -15.21 70.45
CA ALA A 682 34.13 -14.60 71.56
C ALA A 682 33.65 -13.17 71.87
N ALA A 683 33.26 -12.42 70.83
CA ALA A 683 32.64 -11.10 70.94
C ALA A 683 31.15 -11.13 71.35
N GLY A 684 30.58 -12.30 71.65
CA GLY A 684 29.19 -12.47 72.08
C GLY A 684 28.14 -12.19 70.99
N ARG A 685 28.53 -12.13 69.71
CA ARG A 685 27.63 -11.84 68.59
C ARG A 685 26.81 -13.04 68.14
N LEU A 686 27.25 -14.25 68.45
CA LEU A 686 26.53 -15.51 68.23
C LEU A 686 26.84 -16.50 69.36
N ILE A 687 25.97 -17.50 69.53
CA ILE A 687 26.22 -18.62 70.45
C ILE A 687 26.84 -19.75 69.63
N TRP A 688 28.10 -20.10 69.91
CA TRP A 688 28.75 -21.23 69.27
C TRP A 688 28.77 -22.45 70.19
N GLU A 689 28.11 -23.52 69.77
CA GLU A 689 28.17 -24.82 70.40
C GLU A 689 29.18 -25.69 69.64
N GLN A 690 30.34 -25.90 70.26
CA GLN A 690 31.46 -26.60 69.65
C GLN A 690 31.29 -28.13 69.69
N ARG A 691 30.30 -28.62 68.95
CA ARG A 691 29.94 -30.04 68.83
C ARG A 691 29.24 -30.32 67.51
N SER A 692 29.11 -31.60 67.17
CA SER A 692 28.28 -32.04 66.04
C SER A 692 26.79 -31.91 66.37
N TYR A 693 26.00 -31.81 65.30
CA TYR A 693 24.54 -31.78 65.34
C TYR A 693 23.93 -33.04 65.98
N GLN A 694 22.92 -32.85 66.83
CA GLN A 694 22.15 -33.88 67.51
C GLN A 694 20.64 -33.63 67.38
N ALA A 695 19.83 -34.68 67.52
CA ALA A 695 18.38 -34.55 67.51
C ALA A 695 17.91 -33.68 68.69
N GLY A 696 17.03 -32.72 68.42
CA GLY A 696 16.55 -31.74 69.41
C GLY A 696 17.23 -30.37 69.33
N ASP A 697 18.35 -30.24 68.62
CA ASP A 697 19.09 -28.98 68.47
C ASP A 697 18.34 -27.88 67.71
N LEU A 698 17.27 -28.23 67.01
CA LEU A 698 16.44 -27.29 66.25
C LEU A 698 15.23 -26.81 67.05
N THR A 699 15.07 -27.27 68.30
CA THR A 699 13.95 -26.87 69.16
C THR A 699 13.97 -25.36 69.38
N GLY A 700 12.86 -24.71 69.03
CA GLY A 700 12.70 -23.25 69.14
C GLY A 700 13.36 -22.43 68.02
N ALA A 701 14.01 -23.07 67.06
CA ALA A 701 14.53 -22.39 65.87
C ALA A 701 13.39 -21.91 64.96
N ARG A 702 13.58 -20.77 64.29
CA ARG A 702 12.66 -20.26 63.27
C ARG A 702 13.26 -20.37 61.86
N LEU A 703 14.57 -20.16 61.75
CA LEU A 703 15.34 -20.39 60.54
C LEU A 703 16.48 -21.37 60.82
N VAL A 704 16.71 -22.29 59.88
CA VAL A 704 17.77 -23.30 59.95
C VAL A 704 18.59 -23.25 58.67
N PHE A 705 19.91 -23.29 58.79
CA PHE A 705 20.83 -23.40 57.66
C PHE A 705 21.66 -24.68 57.80
N ALA A 706 21.45 -25.64 56.91
CA ALA A 706 22.23 -26.85 56.79
C ALA A 706 23.41 -26.60 55.83
N ALA A 707 24.61 -26.49 56.39
CA ALA A 707 25.84 -26.12 55.68
C ALA A 707 27.01 -27.05 56.05
N THR A 708 26.74 -28.32 56.32
CA THR A 708 27.78 -29.34 56.49
C THR A 708 28.25 -29.87 55.14
N ASP A 709 29.43 -30.47 55.12
CA ASP A 709 30.02 -31.19 53.98
C ASP A 709 29.39 -32.58 53.75
N ASP A 710 28.64 -33.09 54.72
CA ASP A 710 27.89 -34.34 54.62
C ASP A 710 26.43 -34.10 54.19
N ARG A 711 26.08 -34.59 52.99
CA ARG A 711 24.74 -34.49 52.40
C ARG A 711 23.67 -35.27 53.17
N ALA A 712 24.03 -36.41 53.76
CA ALA A 712 23.10 -37.19 54.58
C ALA A 712 22.82 -36.51 55.92
N VAL A 713 23.79 -35.78 56.48
CA VAL A 713 23.58 -34.90 57.63
C VAL A 713 22.66 -33.73 57.26
N ASN A 714 22.89 -33.05 56.12
CA ASN A 714 22.04 -31.96 55.65
C ASN A 714 20.57 -32.40 55.45
N ALA A 715 20.34 -33.57 54.84
CA ALA A 715 19.00 -34.12 54.67
C ALA A 715 18.29 -34.41 56.00
N ARG A 716 19.03 -34.95 57.01
CA ARG A 716 18.47 -35.16 58.36
C ARG A 716 18.13 -33.84 59.06
N ILE A 717 18.95 -32.80 58.88
CA ILE A 717 18.70 -31.47 59.42
C ILE A 717 17.43 -30.87 58.79
N ALA A 718 17.28 -30.98 57.47
CA ALA A 718 16.09 -30.50 56.76
C ALA A 718 14.80 -31.20 57.25
N ALA A 719 14.84 -32.53 57.37
CA ALA A 719 13.72 -33.29 57.91
C ALA A 719 13.37 -32.89 59.37
N ALA A 720 14.39 -32.70 60.21
CA ALA A 720 14.19 -32.27 61.59
C ALA A 720 13.69 -30.82 61.71
N ALA A 721 14.12 -29.92 60.82
CA ALA A 721 13.63 -28.54 60.77
C ALA A 721 12.14 -28.50 60.40
N SER A 722 11.75 -29.27 59.38
CA SER A 722 10.37 -29.43 58.96
C SER A 722 9.49 -29.98 60.10
N ALA A 723 9.94 -31.02 60.80
CA ALA A 723 9.24 -31.58 61.96
C ALA A 723 9.09 -30.59 63.13
N ALA A 724 10.04 -29.65 63.28
CA ALA A 724 10.00 -28.59 64.29
C ALA A 724 9.23 -27.33 63.85
N GLY A 725 8.72 -27.29 62.61
CA GLY A 725 8.05 -26.11 62.03
C GLY A 725 8.98 -24.92 61.75
N ALA A 726 10.27 -25.18 61.55
CA ALA A 726 11.27 -24.17 61.21
C ALA A 726 11.58 -24.22 59.70
N LEU A 727 11.82 -23.05 59.09
CA LEU A 727 12.22 -22.97 57.68
C LEU A 727 13.69 -23.34 57.52
N CYS A 728 14.00 -24.25 56.60
CA CYS A 728 15.35 -24.74 56.36
C CYS A 728 15.90 -24.29 55.00
N ASN A 729 17.15 -23.81 54.98
CA ASN A 729 17.93 -23.65 53.76
C ASN A 729 19.06 -24.68 53.75
N VAL A 730 19.12 -25.49 52.70
CA VAL A 730 20.19 -26.47 52.47
C VAL A 730 21.17 -25.89 51.45
N ALA A 731 22.47 -25.89 51.78
CA ALA A 731 23.45 -25.13 51.02
C ALA A 731 23.85 -25.75 49.68
N ASP A 732 23.79 -27.08 49.56
CA ASP A 732 24.24 -27.88 48.42
C ASP A 732 23.09 -28.46 47.58
N ASP A 733 21.85 -28.42 48.10
CA ASP A 733 20.66 -28.90 47.42
C ASP A 733 19.48 -27.94 47.63
N PRO A 734 19.26 -27.01 46.69
CA PRO A 734 18.14 -26.08 46.76
C PRO A 734 16.79 -26.80 46.89
N SER A 735 16.60 -27.94 46.21
CA SER A 735 15.33 -28.66 46.20
C SER A 735 14.97 -29.34 47.53
N ALA A 736 15.96 -29.51 48.41
CA ALA A 736 15.79 -30.13 49.73
C ALA A 736 15.47 -29.11 50.84
N GLY A 737 15.47 -27.81 50.55
CA GLY A 737 15.17 -26.74 51.51
C GLY A 737 13.80 -26.09 51.27
N ASP A 738 13.29 -25.40 52.29
CA ASP A 738 12.02 -24.67 52.26
C ASP A 738 12.16 -23.27 51.62
N PHE A 739 13.37 -22.72 51.57
CA PHE A 739 13.63 -21.40 50.99
C PHE A 739 15.04 -21.25 50.41
N HIS A 740 15.18 -20.27 49.52
CA HIS A 740 16.47 -19.83 48.97
C HIS A 740 16.84 -18.43 49.45
N VAL A 741 18.15 -18.18 49.56
CA VAL A 741 18.67 -16.83 49.77
C VAL A 741 19.06 -16.25 48.40
N PRO A 742 18.36 -15.21 47.89
CA PRO A 742 18.61 -14.66 46.56
C PRO A 742 19.94 -13.91 46.47
N ALA A 743 20.32 -13.52 45.25
CA ALA A 743 21.41 -12.57 45.04
C ALA A 743 20.93 -11.18 45.48
N VAL A 744 21.59 -10.58 46.48
CA VAL A 744 21.17 -9.31 47.08
C VAL A 744 22.20 -8.20 46.90
N HIS A 745 21.75 -7.00 46.52
CA HIS A 745 22.52 -5.76 46.56
C HIS A 745 21.78 -4.72 47.41
N ARG A 746 22.53 -3.88 48.14
CA ARG A 746 21.97 -2.81 48.98
C ARG A 746 22.74 -1.52 48.75
N SER A 747 22.03 -0.46 48.36
CA SER A 747 22.58 0.88 48.19
C SER A 747 21.47 1.93 48.40
N GLY A 748 21.80 3.08 48.98
CA GLY A 748 20.87 4.22 49.09
C GLY A 748 19.55 3.94 49.82
N GLY A 749 19.50 2.97 50.74
CA GLY A 749 18.26 2.55 51.42
C GLY A 749 17.37 1.59 50.61
N ILE A 750 17.78 1.23 49.39
CA ILE A 750 17.11 0.26 48.52
C ILE A 750 17.76 -1.12 48.68
N THR A 751 16.94 -2.17 48.74
CA THR A 751 17.39 -3.57 48.68
C THR A 751 16.89 -4.22 47.40
N ILE A 752 17.80 -4.69 46.57
CA ILE A 752 17.50 -5.49 45.37
C ILE A 752 17.75 -6.96 45.70
N ALA A 753 16.78 -7.81 45.39
CA ALA A 753 16.90 -9.26 45.52
C ALA A 753 16.50 -9.93 44.20
N VAL A 754 17.40 -10.72 43.62
CA VAL A 754 17.16 -11.47 42.37
C VAL A 754 17.24 -12.96 42.68
N SER A 755 16.14 -13.69 42.42
CA SER A 755 16.08 -15.16 42.48
C SER A 755 15.97 -15.73 41.07
N SER A 756 16.55 -16.92 40.87
CA SER A 756 16.41 -17.72 39.66
C SER A 756 15.85 -19.11 39.97
N HIS A 757 15.03 -19.24 41.02
CA HIS A 757 14.50 -20.52 41.53
C HIS A 757 15.62 -21.52 41.87
N GLY A 758 16.76 -21.01 42.35
CA GLY A 758 17.97 -21.80 42.60
C GLY A 758 18.66 -22.39 41.35
N ALA A 759 18.04 -22.33 40.16
CA ALA A 759 18.50 -23.02 38.96
C ALA A 759 19.67 -22.33 38.24
N ALA A 760 19.85 -21.02 38.42
CA ALA A 760 20.92 -20.26 37.76
C ALA A 760 21.51 -19.15 38.66
N PRO A 761 22.30 -19.49 39.69
CA PRO A 761 22.83 -18.50 40.64
C PRO A 761 23.71 -17.42 40.00
N ALA A 762 24.51 -17.79 38.99
CA ALA A 762 25.36 -16.85 38.26
C ALA A 762 24.55 -15.80 37.47
N ARG A 763 23.41 -16.21 36.90
CA ARG A 763 22.51 -15.31 36.17
C ARG A 763 21.82 -14.33 37.11
N ALA A 764 21.36 -14.80 38.27
CA ALA A 764 20.79 -13.96 39.30
C ALA A 764 21.81 -12.92 39.82
N ALA A 765 23.06 -13.32 39.99
CA ALA A 765 24.17 -12.41 40.33
C ALA A 765 24.40 -11.35 39.25
N ALA A 766 24.52 -11.75 37.97
CA ALA A 766 24.74 -10.83 36.87
C ALA A 766 23.61 -9.80 36.71
N ILE A 767 22.34 -10.22 36.84
CA ILE A 767 21.19 -9.32 36.80
C ILE A 767 21.23 -8.34 37.98
N ARG A 768 21.48 -8.84 39.20
CA ARG A 768 21.62 -7.98 40.38
C ARG A 768 22.73 -6.93 40.17
N ASP A 769 23.89 -7.34 39.64
CA ASP A 769 25.02 -6.45 39.43
C ASP A 769 24.71 -5.38 38.38
N ALA A 770 24.05 -5.75 37.28
CA ALA A 770 23.59 -4.79 36.28
C ALA A 770 22.59 -3.76 36.86
N ILE A 771 21.66 -4.19 37.73
CA ILE A 771 20.73 -3.28 38.41
C ILE A 771 21.49 -2.41 39.43
N ALA A 772 22.50 -2.95 40.10
CA ALA A 772 23.32 -2.22 41.05
C ALA A 772 24.17 -1.13 40.37
N GLU A 773 24.77 -1.43 39.21
CA GLU A 773 25.47 -0.46 38.37
C GLU A 773 24.53 0.66 37.93
N TRP A 774 23.34 0.31 37.44
CA TRP A 774 22.33 1.30 37.07
C TRP A 774 21.91 2.22 38.23
N LEU A 775 21.74 1.68 39.44
CA LEU A 775 21.44 2.48 40.63
C LEU A 775 22.60 3.36 41.11
N ALA A 776 23.85 3.08 40.70
CA ALA A 776 24.99 3.92 41.04
C ALA A 776 25.13 5.13 40.10
N GLU A 777 24.52 5.06 38.91
CA GLU A 777 24.50 6.14 37.91
C GLU A 777 23.30 7.10 38.08
N ALA A 778 22.26 6.67 38.81
CA ALA A 778 21.03 7.42 39.10
C ALA A 778 21.07 8.14 40.45
#